data_AF-E9D068-F1
#
_entry.id   AF-E9D068-F1
#
_cell.length_a   1.000
_cell.length_b   1.000
_cell.length_c   1.000
_cell.angle_alpha   90.00
_cell.angle_beta   90.00
_cell.angle_gamma   90.00
#
_symmetry.space_group_name_H-M   'P 1'
#
loop_
_entity.id
_entity.type
_entity.pdbx_description
1 polymer ?
#
loop_
_entity_poly.entity_id
_entity_poly.type
_entity_poly.pdbx_seq_one_letter_code
_entity_poly.pdbx_strand_id
1 'polypeptide(L)'
;MSSSAGVQLPPSDPPTSLPSSDKGVVENGEPKEIKNELEFAQWYDTAGAELLEFTYEKYQSCLDELEMTTAHLDSLLRDSSSTLDLLSSLSRSFKSVEAQTTAFQQQCEGLLAAEQRSAKLADDIQENLQYYDYLDPASRKLNAPGAGNSVRRKDFSDMLRRLDECLDYMQAHPEQKEAETYRARYRLLLTRALTLIRGHFVSTLREISSGVSKRIADRQLNDTTMSALLYAKFRVGAADMKDIGLEIQKRAVPPLDPEQGAEAEYQSLLNELHSNFSATRGKLIIPLVRKRLNDIANAPSTSKDLVAFARTSISYIRGICLDEFDLWGQWFHGQQGLYDFLESVCEPLYDHLRPRIIHETQLVKLCQLCILLQTRYLMDPEEEGEYPNPNQLDFSTLIQPALEDAQTRLVFRAQAILRDDIEKFKPKPEDLDYPARNRRVSLPAADTKGPATSGRKQSHIDPTSPLPNPPMIVDEELDSPGEKGPRWDFDSRSVFEGWYPTLRKAVWLLSRIYRLVNSTVFDDLAHQIVHQTTISLHQASTQIAAKSSPADAQLFLIKHLLILKQQIVAFDIEFVSPEVSFDFSGVTNTFWELRERGGLFNPRNLVRLLGDGLLPRVVENMLDAKAELDGRLRTVISDFTNSFSAKMTTPLPSNETSASQARGAIEKTCQAVQKEVPELRKVLSSYIDDTRTRETLVAAVRDSVIQLYEDFFEAYASAETSSDRMARKAAGKGRADEVWDVETFTEWSEGVFCVGISGLRGSEEDVEDSDDARSAGSV
;
A
#
# COMPACT_ATOMS: atom_id res chain seq x y z
N MET A 1 -54.11 21.81 46.71
CA MET A 1 -54.07 22.63 47.93
C MET A 1 -55.31 23.53 47.88
N SER A 2 -56.39 23.09 48.51
CA SER A 2 -56.88 23.62 49.81
C SER A 2 -57.61 24.96 49.58
N SER A 3 -58.85 25.20 50.00
CA SER A 3 -59.48 24.75 51.23
C SER A 3 -60.99 24.90 51.18
N SER A 4 -61.67 23.93 51.77
CA SER A 4 -63.02 24.03 52.34
C SER A 4 -63.09 25.04 53.50
N ALA A 5 -64.25 25.68 53.68
CA ALA A 5 -64.91 26.06 54.95
C ALA A 5 -66.11 26.95 54.55
N GLY A 6 -67.33 26.83 55.07
CA GLY A 6 -67.74 26.39 56.40
C GLY A 6 -68.66 27.47 56.97
N VAL A 7 -69.98 27.25 56.82
CA VAL A 7 -71.14 27.73 57.60
C VAL A 7 -70.93 28.80 58.68
N GLN A 8 -71.76 29.86 58.68
CA GLN A 8 -72.39 30.35 59.92
C GLN A 8 -73.68 31.15 59.63
N LEU A 9 -74.84 30.55 59.90
CA LEU A 9 -76.11 31.23 60.20
C LEU A 9 -76.27 31.25 61.72
N PRO A 10 -76.63 32.38 62.34
CA PRO A 10 -77.69 32.37 63.36
C PRO A 10 -78.52 33.69 63.34
N PRO A 11 -79.50 33.88 64.24
CA PRO A 11 -80.82 33.28 64.19
C PRO A 11 -81.93 34.34 64.01
N SER A 12 -83.09 33.86 63.58
CA SER A 12 -84.39 34.53 63.65
C SER A 12 -84.90 34.61 65.08
N ASP A 13 -85.14 35.81 65.59
CA ASP A 13 -86.01 36.06 66.75
C ASP A 13 -87.39 36.54 66.25
N PRO A 14 -88.50 35.92 66.69
CA PRO A 14 -89.85 36.39 66.42
C PRO A 14 -90.43 37.05 67.71
N PRO A 15 -91.72 37.37 67.80
CA PRO A 15 -92.21 38.74 67.88
C PRO A 15 -92.79 39.05 69.27
N THR A 16 -92.56 40.23 69.85
CA THR A 16 -93.35 40.62 71.03
C THR A 16 -93.33 42.12 71.25
N SER A 17 -94.47 42.78 71.04
CA SER A 17 -95.25 43.34 72.15
C SER A 17 -96.40 44.21 71.61
N LEU A 18 -97.59 43.63 71.66
CA LEU A 18 -98.82 44.37 71.97
C LEU A 18 -98.58 45.26 73.21
N PRO A 19 -99.23 46.43 73.27
CA PRO A 19 -99.85 46.88 74.51
C PRO A 19 -101.37 46.83 74.28
N SER A 20 -102.05 45.83 74.84
CA SER A 20 -102.64 45.90 76.19
C SER A 20 -103.57 47.11 76.36
N SER A 21 -104.84 46.88 76.00
CA SER A 21 -105.97 47.27 76.84
C SER A 21 -105.58 47.21 78.32
N ASP A 22 -105.70 48.29 79.08
CA ASP A 22 -106.38 48.34 80.38
C ASP A 22 -106.24 49.74 81.02
N LYS A 23 -107.28 50.13 81.76
CA LYS A 23 -107.42 51.27 82.69
C LYS A 23 -107.72 52.62 82.03
N GLY A 24 -108.97 53.12 82.09
CA GLY A 24 -109.70 53.41 83.33
C GLY A 24 -109.00 54.58 84.02
N VAL A 25 -109.57 55.77 84.12
CA VAL A 25 -110.70 56.07 84.99
C VAL A 25 -111.46 57.29 84.47
N VAL A 26 -112.77 57.14 84.37
CA VAL A 26 -113.77 58.19 84.33
C VAL A 26 -113.71 58.94 85.66
N GLU A 27 -113.21 60.19 85.65
CA GLU A 27 -113.47 61.11 86.76
C GLU A 27 -114.83 61.78 86.52
N ASN A 28 -115.85 61.19 87.17
CA ASN A 28 -117.12 61.84 87.44
C ASN A 28 -116.89 63.05 88.34
N GLY A 29 -116.86 64.24 87.75
CA GLY A 29 -117.17 65.49 88.45
C GLY A 29 -118.68 65.68 88.50
N GLU A 30 -119.22 65.57 89.71
CA GLU A 30 -120.62 65.71 90.12
C GLU A 30 -121.44 66.83 89.45
N PRO A 31 -122.78 66.67 89.38
CA PRO A 31 -123.68 67.52 88.61
C PRO A 31 -123.79 68.92 89.22
N LYS A 32 -123.58 69.95 88.39
CA LYS A 32 -124.24 71.24 88.66
C LYS A 32 -125.74 70.97 88.58
N GLU A 33 -126.43 71.16 89.72
CA GLU A 33 -127.89 71.17 89.81
C GLU A 33 -128.50 71.81 88.55
N ILE A 34 -129.16 70.98 87.74
CA ILE A 34 -129.96 71.39 86.60
C ILE A 34 -131.11 72.23 87.16
N LYS A 35 -131.11 73.52 86.88
CA LYS A 35 -132.10 74.46 87.43
C LYS A 35 -133.19 74.82 86.42
N ASN A 36 -133.11 74.30 85.20
CA ASN A 36 -134.02 74.68 84.12
C ASN A 36 -134.39 73.53 83.16
N GLU A 37 -135.65 73.47 82.72
CA GLU A 37 -136.17 72.45 81.78
C GLU A 37 -135.40 72.37 80.45
N LEU A 38 -134.73 73.46 80.06
CA LEU A 38 -133.92 73.55 78.86
C LEU A 38 -132.64 72.69 78.91
N GLU A 39 -132.11 72.43 80.10
CA GLU A 39 -130.89 71.63 80.28
C GLU A 39 -131.18 70.11 80.20
N PHE A 40 -132.42 69.65 80.45
CA PHE A 40 -132.79 68.24 80.39
C PHE A 40 -132.99 67.71 78.95
N ALA A 41 -133.63 68.51 78.09
CA ALA A 41 -133.85 68.14 76.69
C ALA A 41 -132.54 67.99 75.90
N GLN A 42 -131.55 68.84 76.21
CA GLN A 42 -130.23 68.78 75.60
C GLN A 42 -129.49 67.48 75.96
N TRP A 43 -129.62 66.98 77.18
CA TRP A 43 -128.97 65.74 77.58
C TRP A 43 -129.55 64.50 76.88
N TYR A 44 -130.88 64.43 76.71
CA TYR A 44 -131.54 63.26 76.10
C TYR A 44 -131.24 63.07 74.61
N ASP A 45 -131.22 64.13 73.82
CA ASP A 45 -130.85 64.06 72.39
C ASP A 45 -129.38 63.65 72.18
N THR A 46 -128.52 63.99 73.15
CA THR A 46 -127.09 63.64 73.09
C THR A 46 -126.88 62.14 73.27
N ALA A 47 -127.55 61.52 74.25
CA ALA A 47 -127.40 60.08 74.53
C ALA A 47 -127.96 59.17 73.41
N GLY A 48 -128.98 59.62 72.68
CA GLY A 48 -129.57 58.88 71.56
C GLY A 48 -128.68 58.86 70.30
N ALA A 49 -127.96 59.96 70.04
CA ALA A 49 -127.05 60.08 68.90
C ALA A 49 -125.80 59.19 69.06
N GLU A 50 -125.26 59.10 70.27
CA GLU A 50 -124.03 58.33 70.58
C GLU A 50 -124.17 56.83 70.26
N LEU A 51 -125.38 56.26 70.39
CA LEU A 51 -125.60 54.81 70.23
C LEU A 51 -125.69 54.38 68.76
N LEU A 52 -126.13 55.26 67.85
CA LEU A 52 -126.19 54.99 66.41
C LEU A 52 -124.80 55.10 65.76
N GLU A 53 -124.01 56.06 66.23
CA GLU A 53 -122.62 56.32 65.79
C GLU A 53 -121.73 55.08 66.00
N PHE A 54 -121.88 54.38 67.13
CA PHE A 54 -121.09 53.20 67.48
C PHE A 54 -121.30 51.97 66.55
N THR A 55 -122.46 51.85 65.89
CA THR A 55 -122.76 50.71 65.00
C THR A 55 -122.27 50.93 63.56
N TYR A 56 -122.29 52.18 63.09
CA TYR A 56 -121.79 52.58 61.78
C TYR A 56 -120.25 52.51 61.75
N GLU A 57 -119.62 52.88 62.86
CA GLU A 57 -118.16 52.88 63.05
C GLU A 57 -117.52 51.50 62.80
N LYS A 58 -118.17 50.40 63.21
CA LYS A 58 -117.64 49.03 63.06
C LYS A 58 -117.66 48.49 61.62
N TYR A 59 -118.70 48.77 60.86
CA TYR A 59 -118.76 48.33 59.45
C TYR A 59 -117.83 49.16 58.56
N GLN A 60 -117.72 50.46 58.86
CA GLN A 60 -116.80 51.36 58.18
C GLN A 60 -115.35 50.92 58.42
N SER A 61 -115.00 50.53 59.65
CA SER A 61 -113.68 49.97 59.97
C SER A 61 -113.31 48.71 59.16
N CYS A 62 -114.27 47.82 58.86
CA CYS A 62 -114.00 46.60 58.09
C CYS A 62 -113.86 46.89 56.58
N LEU A 63 -114.64 47.84 56.07
CA LEU A 63 -114.51 48.29 54.68
C LEU A 63 -113.18 49.01 54.46
N ASP A 64 -112.78 49.86 55.40
CA ASP A 64 -111.48 50.51 55.41
C ASP A 64 -110.33 49.48 55.45
N GLU A 65 -110.46 48.39 56.21
CA GLU A 65 -109.46 47.31 56.24
C GLU A 65 -109.34 46.57 54.90
N LEU A 66 -110.45 46.30 54.21
CA LEU A 66 -110.46 45.67 52.89
C LEU A 66 -109.92 46.60 51.79
N GLU A 67 -110.28 47.89 51.83
CA GLU A 67 -109.70 48.90 50.93
C GLU A 67 -108.20 49.09 51.17
N MET A 68 -107.75 49.05 52.42
CA MET A 68 -106.32 49.07 52.75
C MET A 68 -105.58 47.82 52.24
N THR A 69 -106.16 46.63 52.36
CA THR A 69 -105.50 45.39 51.90
C THR A 69 -105.45 45.29 50.38
N THR A 70 -106.50 45.74 49.67
CA THR A 70 -106.50 45.81 48.20
C THR A 70 -105.49 46.84 47.68
N ALA A 71 -105.45 48.04 48.27
CA ALA A 71 -104.43 49.04 47.96
C ALA A 71 -103.01 48.51 48.24
N HIS A 72 -102.84 47.71 49.31
CA HIS A 72 -101.56 47.08 49.62
C HIS A 72 -101.14 46.04 48.57
N LEU A 73 -102.07 45.18 48.12
CA LEU A 73 -101.80 44.18 47.08
C LEU A 73 -101.50 44.83 45.72
N ASP A 74 -102.20 45.92 45.37
CA ASP A 74 -101.93 46.68 44.15
C ASP A 74 -100.56 47.37 44.22
N SER A 75 -100.17 47.89 45.40
CA SER A 75 -98.81 48.38 45.63
C SER A 75 -97.78 47.28 45.42
N LEU A 76 -98.04 46.08 45.95
CA LEU A 76 -97.12 44.94 45.87
C LEU A 76 -96.98 44.42 44.43
N LEU A 77 -98.07 44.40 43.65
CA LEU A 77 -98.04 44.08 42.21
C LEU A 77 -97.29 45.14 41.41
N ARG A 78 -97.48 46.42 41.74
CA ARG A 78 -96.74 47.53 41.12
C ARG A 78 -95.25 47.47 41.43
N ASP A 79 -94.89 47.12 42.66
CA ASP A 79 -93.50 46.93 43.07
C ASP A 79 -92.91 45.68 42.41
N SER A 80 -93.67 44.59 42.28
CA SER A 80 -93.23 43.37 41.59
C SER A 80 -93.04 43.59 40.09
N SER A 81 -93.89 44.38 39.44
CA SER A 81 -93.72 44.72 38.02
C SER A 81 -92.55 45.68 37.82
N SER A 82 -92.40 46.69 38.68
CA SER A 82 -91.26 47.60 38.66
C SER A 82 -89.92 46.87 38.86
N THR A 83 -89.87 45.91 39.79
CA THR A 83 -88.67 45.07 40.00
C THR A 83 -88.39 44.15 38.81
N LEU A 84 -89.42 43.62 38.14
CA LEU A 84 -89.25 42.83 36.91
C LEU A 84 -88.71 43.70 35.75
N ASP A 85 -89.21 44.92 35.60
CA ASP A 85 -88.72 45.88 34.62
C ASP A 85 -87.26 46.27 34.90
N LEU A 86 -86.91 46.53 36.16
CA LEU A 86 -85.54 46.76 36.61
C LEU A 86 -84.64 45.56 36.31
N LEU A 87 -85.09 44.33 36.58
CA LEU A 87 -84.33 43.11 36.29
C LEU A 87 -84.14 42.93 34.78
N SER A 88 -85.15 43.25 33.97
CA SER A 88 -85.07 43.17 32.51
C SER A 88 -84.09 44.20 31.94
N SER A 89 -84.10 45.42 32.48
CA SER A 89 -83.16 46.49 32.16
C SER A 89 -81.74 46.10 32.56
N LEU A 90 -81.57 45.55 33.76
CA LEU A 90 -80.30 45.05 34.26
C LEU A 90 -79.76 43.92 33.38
N SER A 91 -80.60 42.95 32.99
CA SER A 91 -80.21 41.87 32.07
C SER A 91 -79.77 42.41 30.71
N ARG A 92 -80.47 43.40 30.14
CA ARG A 92 -80.04 44.07 28.90
C ARG A 92 -78.71 44.80 29.07
N SER A 93 -78.52 45.49 30.19
CA SER A 93 -77.26 46.16 30.50
C SER A 93 -76.10 45.17 30.64
N PHE A 94 -76.29 44.04 31.32
CA PHE A 94 -75.29 42.99 31.43
C PHE A 94 -74.94 42.39 30.08
N LYS A 95 -75.92 42.10 29.22
CA LYS A 95 -75.65 41.63 27.85
C LYS A 95 -74.87 42.64 27.02
N SER A 96 -75.17 43.94 27.18
CA SER A 96 -74.41 45.00 26.52
C SER A 96 -72.98 45.09 27.04
N VAL A 97 -72.78 44.99 28.36
CA VAL A 97 -71.45 45.00 28.98
C VAL A 97 -70.67 43.75 28.60
N GLU A 98 -71.29 42.57 28.53
CA GLU A 98 -70.67 41.34 28.08
C GLU A 98 -70.23 41.44 26.62
N ALA A 99 -71.09 41.97 25.73
CA ALA A 99 -70.72 42.22 24.33
C ALA A 99 -69.58 43.24 24.20
N GLN A 100 -69.59 44.31 24.99
CA GLN A 100 -68.51 45.30 25.00
C GLN A 100 -67.22 44.75 25.60
N THR A 101 -67.30 43.95 26.67
CA THR A 101 -66.14 43.34 27.34
C THR A 101 -65.51 42.27 26.47
N THR A 102 -66.31 41.45 25.78
CA THR A 102 -65.80 40.45 24.82
C THR A 102 -65.18 41.12 23.59
N ALA A 103 -65.78 42.18 23.06
CA ALA A 103 -65.18 42.97 21.98
C ALA A 103 -63.87 43.64 22.41
N PHE A 104 -63.81 44.21 23.62
CA PHE A 104 -62.59 44.77 24.20
C PHE A 104 -61.52 43.70 24.42
N GLN A 105 -61.90 42.55 24.96
CA GLN A 105 -61.00 41.41 25.14
C GLN A 105 -60.41 40.93 23.81
N GLN A 106 -61.23 40.77 22.76
CA GLN A 106 -60.75 40.41 21.42
C GLN A 106 -59.77 41.45 20.85
N GLN A 107 -60.02 42.75 21.09
CA GLN A 107 -59.10 43.82 20.68
C GLN A 107 -57.78 43.76 21.47
N CYS A 108 -57.83 43.55 22.78
CA CYS A 108 -56.64 43.40 23.62
C CYS A 108 -55.84 42.15 23.24
N GLU A 109 -56.48 41.01 23.00
CA GLU A 109 -55.83 39.80 22.52
C GLU A 109 -55.18 40.02 21.14
N GLY A 110 -55.86 40.74 20.24
CA GLY A 110 -55.31 41.15 18.95
C GLY A 110 -54.07 42.05 19.08
N LEU A 111 -54.09 43.00 20.01
CA LEU A 111 -52.96 43.89 20.30
C LEU A 111 -51.80 43.15 20.96
N LEU A 112 -52.06 42.26 21.91
CA LEU A 112 -51.04 41.42 22.54
C LEU A 112 -50.39 40.48 21.52
N ALA A 113 -51.18 39.89 20.62
CA ALA A 113 -50.66 39.07 19.53
C ALA A 113 -49.80 39.89 18.55
N ALA A 114 -50.18 41.15 18.29
CA ALA A 114 -49.37 42.06 17.47
C ALA A 114 -48.07 42.46 18.18
N GLU A 115 -48.11 42.81 19.47
CA GLU A 115 -46.94 43.11 20.28
C GLU A 115 -45.96 41.93 20.32
N GLN A 116 -46.44 40.72 20.58
CA GLN A 116 -45.62 39.51 20.58
C GLN A 116 -45.01 39.24 19.19
N ARG A 117 -45.76 39.49 18.11
CA ARG A 117 -45.24 39.34 16.75
C ARG A 117 -44.16 40.38 16.45
N SER A 118 -44.37 41.63 16.85
CA SER A 118 -43.38 42.70 16.68
C SER A 118 -42.14 42.49 17.53
N ALA A 119 -42.28 41.98 18.75
CA ALA A 119 -41.16 41.62 19.61
C ALA A 119 -40.32 40.50 18.99
N LYS A 120 -40.97 39.41 18.55
CA LYS A 120 -40.28 38.32 17.83
C LYS A 120 -39.56 38.83 16.58
N LEU A 121 -40.22 39.68 15.78
CA LEU A 121 -39.59 40.26 14.59
C LEU A 121 -38.38 41.14 14.96
N ALA A 122 -38.44 41.88 16.07
CA ALA A 122 -37.31 42.68 16.55
C ALA A 122 -36.14 41.78 16.98
N ASP A 123 -36.43 40.68 17.68
CA ASP A 123 -35.43 39.68 18.08
C ASP A 123 -34.79 39.01 16.85
N ASP A 124 -35.60 38.60 15.86
CA ASP A 124 -35.13 38.00 14.60
C ASP A 124 -34.25 38.98 13.80
N ILE A 125 -34.63 40.27 13.75
CA ILE A 125 -33.81 41.31 13.10
C ILE A 125 -32.48 41.46 13.84
N GLN A 126 -32.50 41.48 15.17
CA GLN A 126 -31.29 41.61 15.98
C GLN A 126 -30.34 40.42 15.80
N GLU A 127 -30.87 39.20 15.75
CA GLU A 127 -30.09 37.99 15.51
C GLU A 127 -29.47 38.00 14.10
N ASN A 128 -30.18 38.49 13.09
CA ASN A 128 -29.62 38.60 11.74
C ASN A 128 -28.56 39.70 11.64
N LEU A 129 -28.79 40.84 12.31
CA LEU A 129 -27.93 42.02 12.24
C LEU A 129 -26.55 41.80 12.91
N GLN A 130 -26.45 40.90 13.89
CA GLN A 130 -25.18 40.59 14.57
C GLN A 130 -24.05 40.19 13.60
N TYR A 131 -24.40 39.47 12.51
CA TYR A 131 -23.44 39.02 11.50
C TYR A 131 -23.03 40.13 10.53
N TYR A 132 -23.81 41.21 10.42
CA TYR A 132 -23.47 42.37 9.59
C TYR A 132 -22.64 43.39 10.37
N ASP A 133 -23.00 43.64 11.63
CA ASP A 133 -22.30 44.57 12.52
C ASP A 133 -20.86 44.16 12.83
N TYR A 134 -20.55 42.87 12.75
CA TYR A 134 -19.22 42.34 13.05
C TYR A 134 -18.13 42.76 12.05
N LEU A 135 -18.51 43.17 10.83
CA LEU A 135 -17.58 43.49 9.75
C LEU A 135 -16.62 44.64 10.13
N ASP A 136 -17.18 45.72 10.69
CA ASP A 136 -16.43 46.93 11.02
C ASP A 136 -15.41 46.71 12.15
N PRO A 137 -15.77 46.09 13.29
CA PRO A 137 -14.81 45.70 14.32
C PRO A 137 -13.71 44.78 13.81
N ALA A 138 -14.03 43.79 12.98
CA ALA A 138 -13.06 42.86 12.41
C ALA A 138 -12.08 43.57 11.46
N SER A 139 -12.61 44.40 10.55
CA SER A 139 -11.83 45.19 9.60
C SER A 139 -10.84 46.13 10.31
N ARG A 140 -11.29 46.86 11.34
CA ARG A 140 -10.42 47.77 12.11
C ARG A 140 -9.27 47.04 12.79
N LYS A 141 -9.53 45.85 13.35
CA LYS A 141 -8.50 45.05 14.03
C LYS A 141 -7.47 44.47 13.06
N LEU A 142 -7.90 43.94 11.91
CA LEU A 142 -7.01 43.32 10.92
C LEU A 142 -6.20 44.32 10.10
N ASN A 143 -6.72 45.53 9.91
CA ASN A 143 -6.04 46.59 9.17
C ASN A 143 -5.18 47.51 10.06
N ALA A 144 -5.20 47.33 11.38
CA ALA A 144 -4.38 48.12 12.30
C ALA A 144 -2.86 47.89 12.08
N PRO A 145 -2.03 48.94 12.16
CA PRO A 145 -0.58 48.78 12.11
C PRO A 145 -0.11 47.97 13.34
N GLY A 146 0.45 46.78 13.10
CA GLY A 146 0.85 45.85 14.17
C GLY A 146 -0.11 44.68 14.42
N ALA A 147 -1.16 44.50 13.61
CA ALA A 147 -2.08 43.35 13.70
C ALA A 147 -1.37 41.97 13.62
N GLY A 148 -0.17 41.91 13.03
CA GLY A 148 0.66 40.70 13.03
C GLY A 148 1.09 40.23 14.43
N ASN A 149 1.22 41.15 15.40
CA ASN A 149 1.64 40.80 16.76
C ASN A 149 0.53 40.17 17.60
N SER A 150 -0.74 40.36 17.21
CA SER A 150 -1.89 39.74 17.89
C SER A 150 -2.15 38.29 17.48
N VAL A 151 -1.45 37.77 16.46
CA VAL A 151 -1.67 36.42 15.90
C VAL A 151 -1.50 35.32 16.96
N ARG A 152 -0.64 35.51 17.96
CA ARG A 152 -0.41 34.53 19.05
C ARG A 152 -1.52 34.49 20.11
N ARG A 153 -2.43 35.48 20.13
CA ARG A 153 -3.46 35.59 21.17
C ARG A 153 -4.68 34.75 20.80
N LYS A 154 -5.31 34.14 21.80
CA LYS A 154 -6.59 33.41 21.63
C LYS A 154 -7.68 34.29 21.01
N ASP A 155 -7.67 35.59 21.31
CA ASP A 155 -8.58 36.57 20.69
C ASP A 155 -8.52 36.58 19.15
N PHE A 156 -7.38 36.21 18.56
CA PHE A 156 -7.21 36.15 17.11
C PHE A 156 -7.80 34.85 16.53
N SER A 157 -7.60 33.70 17.18
CA SER A 157 -8.26 32.45 16.77
C SER A 157 -9.78 32.54 16.92
N ASP A 158 -10.27 33.17 17.99
CA ASP A 158 -11.70 33.41 18.20
C ASP A 158 -12.28 34.34 17.13
N MET A 159 -11.50 35.33 16.68
CA MET A 159 -11.87 36.19 15.55
C MET A 159 -11.95 35.43 14.24
N LEU A 160 -10.98 34.56 13.94
CA LEU A 160 -11.03 33.70 12.75
C LEU A 160 -12.27 32.80 12.74
N ARG A 161 -12.57 32.16 13.88
CA ARG A 161 -13.79 31.35 14.03
C ARG A 161 -15.06 32.18 13.79
N ARG A 162 -15.16 33.38 14.36
CA ARG A 162 -16.30 34.27 14.12
C ARG A 162 -16.42 34.71 12.66
N LEU A 163 -15.29 34.91 11.97
CA LEU A 163 -15.29 35.21 10.53
C LEU A 163 -15.83 34.03 9.72
N ASP A 164 -15.48 32.80 10.08
CA ASP A 164 -16.05 31.60 9.44
C ASP A 164 -17.56 31.49 9.72
N GLU A 165 -18.00 31.68 10.97
CA GLU A 165 -19.43 31.69 11.34
C GLU A 165 -20.22 32.76 10.54
N CYS A 166 -19.64 33.96 10.34
CA CYS A 166 -20.21 34.98 9.47
C CYS A 166 -20.26 34.55 7.99
N LEU A 167 -19.21 33.89 7.48
CA LEU A 167 -19.17 33.41 6.09
C LEU A 167 -20.20 32.31 5.83
N ASP A 168 -20.34 31.37 6.76
CA ASP A 168 -21.31 30.28 6.70
C ASP A 168 -22.74 30.82 6.73
N TYR A 169 -23.02 31.79 7.62
CA TYR A 169 -24.32 32.45 7.68
C TYR A 169 -24.68 33.15 6.36
N MET A 170 -23.74 33.87 5.74
CA MET A 170 -23.97 34.52 4.44
C MET A 170 -24.16 33.52 3.30
N GLN A 171 -23.55 32.33 3.39
CA GLN A 171 -23.73 31.25 2.42
C GLN A 171 -25.09 30.56 2.57
N ALA A 172 -25.59 30.40 3.80
CA ALA A 172 -26.89 29.82 4.07
C ALA A 172 -28.06 30.75 3.70
N HIS A 173 -27.84 32.06 3.61
CA HIS A 173 -28.87 33.06 3.34
C HIS A 173 -28.60 33.91 2.08
N PRO A 174 -28.50 33.29 0.87
CA PRO A 174 -28.23 34.02 -0.37
C PRO A 174 -29.38 34.95 -0.80
N GLU A 175 -30.59 34.76 -0.25
CA GLU A 175 -31.76 35.59 -0.55
C GLU A 175 -31.67 37.01 0.05
N GLN A 176 -30.77 37.24 1.00
CA GLN A 176 -30.58 38.55 1.63
C GLN A 176 -29.82 39.50 0.68
N LYS A 177 -30.37 40.71 0.49
CA LYS A 177 -29.92 41.69 -0.52
C LYS A 177 -28.41 41.99 -0.51
N GLU A 178 -27.78 42.07 0.66
CA GLU A 178 -26.37 42.45 0.80
C GLU A 178 -25.45 41.27 1.16
N ALA A 179 -25.99 40.04 1.26
CA ALA A 179 -25.23 38.87 1.71
C ALA A 179 -24.00 38.59 0.85
N GLU A 180 -24.12 38.64 -0.49
CA GLU A 180 -22.98 38.42 -1.39
C GLU A 180 -21.87 39.46 -1.22
N THR A 181 -22.23 40.72 -0.99
CA THR A 181 -21.26 41.81 -0.81
C THR A 181 -20.52 41.66 0.52
N TYR A 182 -21.23 41.34 1.61
CA TYR A 182 -20.61 41.07 2.90
C TYR A 182 -19.76 39.80 2.86
N ARG A 183 -20.21 38.75 2.17
CA ARG A 183 -19.43 37.52 1.95
C ARG A 183 -18.09 37.80 1.28
N ALA A 184 -18.09 38.60 0.20
CA ALA A 184 -16.84 38.98 -0.48
C ALA A 184 -15.90 39.77 0.45
N ARG A 185 -16.43 40.69 1.27
CA ARG A 185 -15.63 41.46 2.24
C ARG A 185 -15.09 40.60 3.38
N TYR A 186 -15.89 39.67 3.92
CA TYR A 186 -15.44 38.72 4.93
C TYR A 186 -14.34 37.79 4.41
N ARG A 187 -14.45 37.33 3.16
CA ARG A 187 -13.38 36.57 2.49
C ARG A 187 -12.08 37.36 2.41
N LEU A 188 -12.13 38.63 2.00
CA LEU A 188 -10.96 39.52 1.97
C LEU A 188 -10.32 39.68 3.35
N LEU A 189 -11.14 39.85 4.40
CA LEU A 189 -10.64 39.92 5.78
C LEU A 189 -10.02 38.60 6.23
N LEU A 190 -10.60 37.47 5.86
CA LEU A 190 -10.05 36.15 6.17
C LEU A 190 -8.70 35.95 5.49
N THR A 191 -8.60 36.19 4.17
CA THR A 191 -7.32 36.14 3.43
C THR A 191 -6.29 37.10 4.05
N ARG A 192 -6.72 38.29 4.48
CA ARG A 192 -5.84 39.23 5.20
C ARG A 192 -5.35 38.66 6.55
N ALA A 193 -6.22 38.00 7.31
CA ALA A 193 -5.84 37.39 8.58
C ALA A 193 -4.85 36.23 8.39
N LEU A 194 -5.08 35.37 7.40
CA LEU A 194 -4.18 34.25 7.06
C LEU A 194 -2.82 34.75 6.53
N THR A 195 -2.80 35.84 5.76
CA THR A 195 -1.53 36.45 5.32
C THR A 195 -0.74 37.10 6.47
N LEU A 196 -1.41 37.63 7.50
CA LEU A 196 -0.75 38.06 8.74
C LEU A 196 -0.14 36.89 9.49
N ILE A 197 -0.85 35.75 9.57
CA ILE A 197 -0.29 34.50 10.11
C ILE A 197 0.98 34.11 9.36
N ARG A 198 0.91 34.06 8.02
CA ARG A 198 2.07 33.73 7.17
C ARG A 198 3.24 34.67 7.42
N GLY A 199 2.98 35.98 7.49
CA GLY A 199 4.00 36.98 7.77
C GLY A 199 4.69 36.77 9.13
N HIS A 200 3.91 36.50 10.17
CA HIS A 200 4.43 36.21 11.52
C HIS A 200 5.26 34.92 11.55
N PHE A 201 4.79 33.87 10.88
CA PHE A 201 5.50 32.59 10.76
C PHE A 201 6.87 32.76 10.08
N VAL A 202 6.90 33.43 8.93
CA VAL A 202 8.15 33.69 8.18
C VAL A 202 9.11 34.58 8.96
N SER A 203 8.61 35.60 9.69
CA SER A 203 9.45 36.44 10.56
C SER A 203 10.09 35.61 11.67
N THR A 204 9.30 34.78 12.35
CA THR A 204 9.78 33.92 13.43
C THR A 204 10.85 32.94 12.91
N LEU A 205 10.63 32.31 11.75
CA LEU A 205 11.63 31.44 11.13
C LEU A 205 12.92 32.18 10.79
N ARG A 206 12.82 33.39 10.25
CA ARG A 206 13.99 34.22 9.92
C ARG A 206 14.75 34.62 11.18
N GLU A 207 14.06 34.96 12.27
CA GLU A 207 14.66 35.28 13.56
C GLU A 207 15.42 34.07 14.13
N ILE A 208 14.80 32.88 14.14
CA ILE A 208 15.45 31.63 14.57
C ILE A 208 16.69 31.34 13.72
N SER A 209 16.56 31.39 12.39
CA SER A 209 17.66 31.12 11.45
C SER A 209 18.82 32.11 11.59
N SER A 210 18.53 33.40 11.72
CA SER A 210 19.56 34.43 11.93
C SER A 210 20.23 34.28 13.30
N GLY A 211 19.48 33.93 14.34
CA GLY A 211 20.00 33.70 15.69
C GLY A 211 20.93 32.48 15.74
N VAL A 212 20.59 31.41 15.02
CA VAL A 212 21.42 30.22 14.89
C VAL A 212 22.67 30.52 14.06
N SER A 213 22.51 31.14 12.90
CA SER A 213 23.63 31.51 12.01
C SER A 213 24.67 32.38 12.72
N LYS A 214 24.23 33.37 13.52
CA LYS A 214 25.13 34.21 14.33
C LYS A 214 25.91 33.37 15.36
N ARG A 215 25.23 32.49 16.11
CA ARG A 215 25.89 31.63 17.11
C ARG A 215 26.89 30.65 16.50
N ILE A 216 26.62 30.17 15.29
CA ILE A 216 27.54 29.29 14.56
C ILE A 216 28.79 30.07 14.14
N ALA A 217 28.62 31.30 13.62
CA ALA A 217 29.73 32.16 13.22
C ALA A 217 30.61 32.58 14.42
N ASP A 218 30.01 32.90 15.57
CA ASP A 218 30.71 33.45 16.72
C ASP A 218 31.52 32.42 17.53
N ARG A 219 31.13 31.14 17.53
CA ARG A 219 31.61 30.15 18.53
C ARG A 219 32.43 28.99 17.98
N GLN A 220 32.69 28.90 16.67
CA GLN A 220 33.40 27.77 16.03
C GLN A 220 33.04 26.42 16.69
N LEU A 221 31.74 26.13 16.78
CA LEU A 221 31.24 24.98 17.52
C LEU A 221 31.62 23.68 16.81
N ASN A 222 31.90 22.64 17.59
CA ASN A 222 32.01 21.27 17.07
C ASN A 222 30.70 20.86 16.39
N ASP A 223 30.78 20.05 15.33
CA ASP A 223 29.61 19.71 14.50
C ASP A 223 28.49 19.01 15.27
N THR A 224 28.80 18.17 16.28
CA THR A 224 27.79 17.55 17.15
C THR A 224 27.07 18.58 18.03
N THR A 225 27.80 19.60 18.50
CA THR A 225 27.21 20.70 19.28
C THR A 225 26.40 21.63 18.36
N MET A 226 26.84 21.79 17.11
CA MET A 226 26.15 22.55 16.09
C MET A 226 24.81 21.90 15.70
N SER A 227 24.79 20.59 15.46
CA SER A 227 23.55 19.85 15.16
C SER A 227 22.58 19.88 16.34
N ALA A 228 23.06 19.62 17.56
CA ALA A 228 22.23 19.70 18.77
C ALA A 228 21.62 21.10 18.97
N LEU A 229 22.39 22.16 18.72
CA LEU A 229 21.90 23.54 18.80
C LEU A 229 20.86 23.83 17.71
N LEU A 230 21.09 23.36 16.48
CA LEU A 230 20.18 23.51 15.35
C LEU A 230 18.81 22.88 15.62
N TYR A 231 18.77 21.67 16.17
CA TYR A 231 17.50 21.03 16.52
C TYR A 231 16.87 21.69 17.75
N ALA A 232 17.61 21.86 18.83
CA ALA A 232 17.07 22.46 20.06
C ALA A 232 16.44 23.84 19.80
N LYS A 233 17.07 24.69 18.98
CA LYS A 233 16.54 26.03 18.67
C LYS A 233 15.29 26.02 17.82
N PHE A 234 15.17 25.09 16.87
CA PHE A 234 13.97 24.97 16.02
C PHE A 234 12.83 24.25 16.73
N ARG A 235 13.09 23.47 17.79
CA ARG A 235 12.03 22.87 18.62
C ARG A 235 11.39 23.88 19.57
N VAL A 236 12.13 24.90 20.02
CA VAL A 236 11.59 25.95 20.89
C VAL A 236 10.55 26.78 20.14
N GLY A 237 9.30 26.76 20.61
CA GLY A 237 8.20 27.51 20.01
C GLY A 237 7.58 26.85 18.76
N ALA A 238 7.99 25.61 18.43
CA ALA A 238 7.41 24.86 17.31
C ALA A 238 5.92 24.58 17.51
N ALA A 239 5.51 24.18 18.74
CA ALA A 239 4.12 23.91 19.07
C ALA A 239 3.21 25.13 18.81
N ASP A 240 3.60 26.31 19.29
CA ASP A 240 2.86 27.56 19.05
C ASP A 240 2.74 27.87 17.55
N MET A 241 3.80 27.63 16.77
CA MET A 241 3.80 27.86 15.32
C MET A 241 2.95 26.84 14.58
N LYS A 242 2.92 25.59 15.06
CA LYS A 242 2.08 24.50 14.55
C LYS A 242 0.60 24.79 14.75
N ASP A 243 0.21 25.28 15.92
CA ASP A 243 -1.17 25.67 16.22
C ASP A 243 -1.63 26.85 15.35
N ILE A 244 -0.75 27.81 15.10
CA ILE A 244 -1.03 28.95 14.21
C ILE A 244 -1.09 28.50 12.74
N GLY A 245 -0.21 27.59 12.31
CA GLY A 245 -0.22 27.02 10.96
C GLY A 245 -1.46 26.16 10.69
N LEU A 246 -1.96 25.47 11.71
CA LEU A 246 -3.21 24.71 11.66
C LEU A 246 -4.42 25.57 11.28
N GLU A 247 -4.46 26.84 11.68
CA GLU A 247 -5.56 27.73 11.28
C GLU A 247 -5.60 27.97 9.77
N ILE A 248 -4.45 27.97 9.09
CA ILE A 248 -4.41 27.99 7.61
C ILE A 248 -4.80 26.62 7.05
N GLN A 249 -4.25 25.54 7.62
CA GLN A 249 -4.50 24.18 7.14
C GLN A 249 -5.98 23.78 7.19
N LYS A 250 -6.69 24.09 8.30
CA LYS A 250 -8.13 23.82 8.46
C LYS A 250 -8.98 24.40 7.32
N ARG A 251 -8.57 25.55 6.78
CA ARG A 251 -9.29 26.30 5.74
C ARG A 251 -8.78 26.01 4.33
N ALA A 252 -7.63 25.34 4.22
CA ALA A 252 -7.08 24.92 2.95
C ALA A 252 -7.69 23.60 2.46
N VAL A 253 -8.24 22.76 3.34
CA VAL A 253 -8.85 21.46 2.96
C VAL A 253 -10.11 21.69 2.09
N PRO A 254 -10.18 21.11 0.88
CA PRO A 254 -11.37 21.22 0.04
C PRO A 254 -12.60 20.53 0.68
N PRO A 255 -13.77 21.19 0.78
CA PRO A 255 -15.06 20.55 0.97
C PRO A 255 -15.41 19.67 -0.22
N LEU A 256 -16.33 18.73 0.01
CA LEU A 256 -16.82 17.79 -1.02
C LEU A 256 -17.61 18.47 -2.17
N ASP A 257 -17.92 19.76 -2.08
CA ASP A 257 -18.67 20.52 -3.08
C ASP A 257 -17.79 21.56 -3.84
N PRO A 258 -17.62 21.44 -5.17
CA PRO A 258 -16.58 22.11 -5.96
C PRO A 258 -16.83 23.60 -6.31
N GLU A 259 -17.65 24.34 -5.55
CA GLU A 259 -18.01 25.73 -5.90
C GLU A 259 -17.09 26.83 -5.33
N GLN A 260 -16.00 26.50 -4.64
CA GLN A 260 -15.18 27.52 -3.95
C GLN A 260 -13.79 27.71 -4.56
N GLY A 261 -13.66 28.68 -5.47
CA GLY A 261 -12.37 29.13 -6.03
C GLY A 261 -11.37 29.75 -5.03
N ALA A 262 -11.72 29.90 -3.75
CA ALA A 262 -10.86 30.47 -2.70
C ALA A 262 -9.92 29.43 -2.04
N GLU A 263 -10.21 28.14 -2.18
CA GLU A 263 -9.40 27.06 -1.58
C GLU A 263 -7.99 26.99 -2.17
N ALA A 264 -7.86 27.33 -3.45
CA ALA A 264 -6.57 27.42 -4.13
C ALA A 264 -5.68 28.51 -3.51
N GLU A 265 -6.24 29.63 -3.04
CA GLU A 265 -5.49 30.70 -2.37
C GLU A 265 -4.97 30.25 -1.01
N TYR A 266 -5.81 29.55 -0.22
CA TYR A 266 -5.43 29.04 1.10
C TYR A 266 -4.42 27.89 1.00
N GLN A 267 -4.56 27.01 0.01
CA GLN A 267 -3.57 25.99 -0.32
C GLN A 267 -2.24 26.61 -0.76
N SER A 268 -2.26 27.68 -1.57
CA SER A 268 -1.03 28.41 -1.91
C SER A 268 -0.34 28.97 -0.66
N LEU A 269 -1.10 29.56 0.27
CA LEU A 269 -0.53 30.07 1.52
C LEU A 269 0.08 28.95 2.37
N LEU A 270 -0.54 27.77 2.42
CA LEU A 270 0.00 26.59 3.12
C LEU A 270 1.30 26.09 2.47
N ASN A 271 1.32 25.97 1.14
CA ASN A 271 2.52 25.61 0.39
C ASN A 271 3.65 26.62 0.59
N GLU A 272 3.33 27.90 0.71
CA GLU A 272 4.30 28.92 1.07
C GLU A 272 4.88 28.71 2.48
N LEU A 273 4.10 28.27 3.48
CA LEU A 273 4.64 27.94 4.79
C LEU A 273 5.64 26.80 4.72
N HIS A 274 5.27 25.70 4.05
CA HIS A 274 6.12 24.54 3.82
C HIS A 274 7.42 24.92 3.10
N SER A 275 7.30 25.65 1.99
CA SER A 275 8.44 26.11 1.18
C SER A 275 9.36 27.09 1.93
N ASN A 276 8.81 28.03 2.71
CA ASN A 276 9.63 28.95 3.50
C ASN A 276 10.37 28.22 4.64
N PHE A 277 9.74 27.23 5.27
CA PHE A 277 10.38 26.38 6.26
C PHE A 277 11.52 25.58 5.63
N SER A 278 11.23 24.81 4.58
CA SER A 278 12.22 23.97 3.89
C SER A 278 13.38 24.79 3.33
N ALA A 279 13.12 25.95 2.72
CA ALA A 279 14.17 26.84 2.21
C ALA A 279 15.04 27.44 3.33
N THR A 280 14.44 27.80 4.47
CA THR A 280 15.19 28.34 5.61
C THR A 280 16.03 27.26 6.28
N ARG A 281 15.48 26.06 6.43
CA ARG A 281 16.13 24.91 7.05
C ARG A 281 17.22 24.31 6.14
N GLY A 282 16.94 24.16 4.86
CA GLY A 282 17.88 23.68 3.84
C GLY A 282 19.14 24.55 3.74
N LYS A 283 19.02 25.88 3.85
CA LYS A 283 20.17 26.79 3.92
C LYS A 283 21.13 26.52 5.08
N LEU A 284 20.64 25.92 6.16
CA LEU A 284 21.45 25.58 7.33
C LEU A 284 22.02 24.15 7.25
N ILE A 285 21.23 23.19 6.76
CA ILE A 285 21.57 21.76 6.79
C ILE A 285 22.36 21.33 5.57
N ILE A 286 21.94 21.71 4.36
CA ILE A 286 22.55 21.23 3.11
C ILE A 286 24.07 21.53 3.07
N PRO A 287 24.56 22.72 3.49
CA PRO A 287 26.00 22.97 3.55
C PRO A 287 26.74 22.04 4.53
N LEU A 288 26.13 21.69 5.66
CA LEU A 288 26.71 20.78 6.65
C LEU A 288 26.75 19.35 6.12
N VAL A 289 25.67 18.92 5.47
CA VAL A 289 25.59 17.63 4.78
C VAL A 289 26.66 17.54 3.70
N ARG A 290 26.78 18.55 2.84
CA ARG A 290 27.80 18.59 1.77
C ARG A 290 29.21 18.54 2.35
N LYS A 291 29.50 19.28 3.42
CA LYS A 291 30.81 19.24 4.09
C LYS A 291 31.11 17.82 4.61
N ARG A 292 30.18 17.22 5.35
CA ARG A 292 30.36 15.89 5.93
C ARG A 292 30.45 14.78 4.90
N LEU A 293 29.68 14.85 3.82
CA LEU A 293 29.80 13.90 2.71
C LEU A 293 31.14 14.04 1.98
N ASN A 294 31.68 15.26 1.83
CA ASN A 294 33.03 15.43 1.31
C ASN A 294 34.09 14.82 2.24
N ASP A 295 33.96 14.98 3.56
CA ASP A 295 34.86 14.36 4.53
C ASP A 295 34.80 12.81 4.43
N ILE A 296 33.59 12.25 4.32
CA ILE A 296 33.38 10.81 4.12
C ILE A 296 33.91 10.36 2.74
N ALA A 297 33.77 11.17 1.69
CA ALA A 297 34.25 10.83 0.37
C ALA A 297 35.78 10.78 0.31
N ASN A 298 36.46 11.64 1.07
CA ASN A 298 37.92 11.75 1.12
C ASN A 298 38.58 10.85 2.16
N ALA A 299 37.81 10.25 3.07
CA ALA A 299 38.37 9.37 4.09
C ALA A 299 39.06 8.13 3.46
N PRO A 300 40.20 7.67 4.01
CA PRO A 300 41.01 6.62 3.40
C PRO A 300 40.30 5.26 3.31
N SER A 301 39.34 4.99 4.20
CA SER A 301 38.54 3.76 4.21
C SER A 301 37.43 3.72 3.14
N THR A 302 36.92 4.87 2.73
CA THR A 302 35.72 5.02 1.86
C THR A 302 36.04 5.68 0.51
N SER A 303 37.22 6.27 0.34
CA SER A 303 37.61 6.94 -0.90
C SER A 303 37.67 6.02 -2.11
N LYS A 304 38.08 4.76 -1.92
CA LYS A 304 38.25 3.76 -3.00
C LYS A 304 37.17 2.69 -3.06
N ASP A 305 36.41 2.51 -1.98
CA ASP A 305 35.39 1.48 -1.90
C ASP A 305 33.99 2.08 -2.00
N LEU A 306 33.29 1.75 -3.09
CA LEU A 306 31.92 2.19 -3.37
C LEU A 306 30.96 1.72 -2.27
N VAL A 307 31.06 0.47 -1.82
CA VAL A 307 30.10 -0.13 -0.88
C VAL A 307 30.29 0.45 0.52
N ALA A 308 31.53 0.55 1.00
CA ALA A 308 31.81 1.22 2.28
C ALA A 308 31.41 2.70 2.28
N PHE A 309 31.63 3.41 1.16
CA PHE A 309 31.18 4.79 1.00
C PHE A 309 29.65 4.87 1.08
N ALA A 310 28.93 4.11 0.26
CA ALA A 310 27.47 4.09 0.21
C ALA A 310 26.86 3.76 1.57
N ARG A 311 27.39 2.73 2.25
CA ARG A 311 26.92 2.34 3.59
C ARG A 311 27.02 3.50 4.59
N THR A 312 28.17 4.15 4.63
CA THR A 312 28.46 5.22 5.61
C THR A 312 27.66 6.48 5.28
N SER A 313 27.62 6.88 4.00
CA SER A 313 26.94 8.08 3.55
C SER A 313 25.42 7.97 3.63
N ILE A 314 24.83 6.83 3.23
CA ILE A 314 23.39 6.58 3.32
C ILE A 314 22.96 6.49 4.79
N SER A 315 23.73 5.81 5.65
CA SER A 315 23.42 5.76 7.09
C SER A 315 23.43 7.14 7.73
N TYR A 316 24.38 8.01 7.36
CA TYR A 316 24.43 9.38 7.85
C TYR A 316 23.23 10.21 7.36
N ILE A 317 22.91 10.14 6.07
CA ILE A 317 21.77 10.86 5.50
C ILE A 317 20.44 10.37 6.07
N ARG A 318 20.27 9.05 6.26
CA ARG A 318 19.09 8.47 6.90
C ARG A 318 18.87 9.04 8.29
N GLY A 319 19.94 9.18 9.09
CA GLY A 319 19.86 9.82 10.40
C GLY A 319 19.33 11.26 10.32
N ILE A 320 19.81 12.04 9.36
CA ILE A 320 19.35 13.42 9.14
C ILE A 320 17.89 13.45 8.67
N CYS A 321 17.51 12.58 7.73
CA CYS A 321 16.13 12.49 7.26
C CYS A 321 15.16 12.13 8.39
N LEU A 322 15.54 11.23 9.30
CA LEU A 322 14.75 10.90 10.50
C LEU A 322 14.63 12.09 11.44
N ASP A 323 15.74 12.75 11.76
CA ASP A 323 15.73 13.93 12.64
C ASP A 323 14.89 15.08 12.04
N GLU A 324 14.94 15.28 10.72
CA GLU A 324 14.15 16.30 10.02
C GLU A 324 12.67 15.90 9.86
N PHE A 325 12.36 14.61 9.71
CA PHE A 325 10.99 14.09 9.75
C PHE A 325 10.35 14.37 11.13
N ASP A 326 11.08 14.09 12.21
CA ASP A 326 10.62 14.36 13.57
C ASP A 326 10.45 15.86 13.83
N LEU A 327 11.36 16.69 13.30
CA LEU A 327 11.25 18.14 13.41
C LEU A 327 10.07 18.68 12.60
N TRP A 328 9.86 18.16 11.39
CA TRP A 328 8.72 18.53 10.54
C TRP A 328 7.39 18.25 11.26
N GLY A 329 7.26 17.06 11.86
CA GLY A 329 6.09 16.69 12.64
C GLY A 329 5.82 17.59 13.85
N GLN A 330 6.82 18.33 14.36
CA GLN A 330 6.64 19.31 15.44
C GLN A 330 6.14 20.67 14.94
N TRP A 331 6.33 20.99 13.65
CA TRP A 331 5.93 22.25 13.04
C TRP A 331 4.62 22.14 12.23
N PHE A 332 4.35 20.98 11.64
CA PHE A 332 3.23 20.77 10.72
C PHE A 332 2.42 19.51 11.04
N HIS A 333 1.23 19.41 10.47
CA HIS A 333 0.45 18.16 10.43
C HIS A 333 0.44 17.62 9.01
N GLY A 334 0.75 16.34 8.85
CA GLY A 334 0.88 15.69 7.56
C GLY A 334 2.26 15.86 6.92
N GLN A 335 2.43 15.20 5.76
CA GLN A 335 3.71 15.06 5.06
C GLN A 335 3.78 15.86 3.74
N GLN A 336 2.81 16.76 3.50
CA GLN A 336 2.77 17.56 2.27
C GLN A 336 3.99 18.48 2.17
N GLY A 337 4.76 18.36 1.10
CA GLY A 337 6.01 19.13 0.88
C GLY A 337 7.21 18.68 1.71
N LEU A 338 7.07 17.63 2.53
CA LEU A 338 8.19 17.06 3.31
C LEU A 338 9.16 16.28 2.40
N TYR A 339 8.65 15.42 1.53
CA TYR A 339 9.50 14.60 0.65
C TYR A 339 10.29 15.45 -0.34
N ASP A 340 9.71 16.52 -0.90
CA ASP A 340 10.46 17.50 -1.72
C ASP A 340 11.65 18.11 -0.95
N PHE A 341 11.48 18.38 0.34
CA PHE A 341 12.55 18.86 1.19
C PHE A 341 13.59 17.76 1.46
N LEU A 342 13.17 16.55 1.81
CA LEU A 342 14.08 15.43 2.07
C LEU A 342 14.87 15.03 0.82
N GLU A 343 14.27 15.10 -0.37
CA GLU A 343 14.96 14.94 -1.66
C GLU A 343 16.08 15.96 -1.83
N SER A 344 15.84 17.24 -1.49
CA SER A 344 16.88 18.27 -1.52
C SER A 344 18.01 18.02 -0.50
N VAL A 345 17.71 17.34 0.61
CA VAL A 345 18.72 16.91 1.60
C VAL A 345 19.53 15.71 1.07
N CYS A 346 18.92 14.85 0.25
CA CYS A 346 19.56 13.72 -0.40
C CYS A 346 20.36 14.11 -1.66
N GLU A 347 20.10 15.25 -2.31
CA GLU A 347 20.81 15.69 -3.53
C GLU A 347 22.35 15.62 -3.40
N PRO A 348 23.00 16.11 -2.33
CA PRO A 348 24.46 15.98 -2.17
C PRO A 348 24.95 14.52 -2.06
N LEU A 349 24.12 13.60 -1.57
CA LEU A 349 24.44 12.17 -1.55
C LEU A 349 24.51 11.63 -2.97
N TYR A 350 23.52 11.99 -3.79
CA TYR A 350 23.44 11.59 -5.19
C TYR A 350 24.62 12.15 -6.01
N ASP A 351 25.01 13.39 -5.78
CA ASP A 351 26.17 14.02 -6.43
C ASP A 351 27.47 13.22 -6.25
N HIS A 352 27.66 12.60 -5.09
CA HIS A 352 28.85 11.78 -4.81
C HIS A 352 28.68 10.32 -5.20
N LEU A 353 27.47 9.75 -5.02
CA LEU A 353 27.22 8.33 -5.24
C LEU A 353 27.14 8.01 -6.74
N ARG A 354 26.44 8.84 -7.53
CA ARG A 354 26.21 8.60 -8.96
C ARG A 354 27.51 8.50 -9.78
N PRO A 355 28.48 9.43 -9.67
CA PRO A 355 29.75 9.28 -10.39
C PRO A 355 30.48 7.99 -10.01
N ARG A 356 30.46 7.60 -8.73
CA ARG A 356 31.13 6.38 -8.28
C ARG A 356 30.47 5.12 -8.85
N ILE A 357 29.13 5.08 -8.93
CA ILE A 357 28.39 4.00 -9.60
C ILE A 357 28.78 3.92 -11.08
N ILE A 358 28.74 5.04 -11.80
CA ILE A 358 29.02 5.08 -13.25
C ILE A 358 30.45 4.60 -13.56
N HIS A 359 31.43 4.97 -12.74
CA HIS A 359 32.83 4.59 -12.94
C HIS A 359 33.17 3.20 -12.39
N GLU A 360 32.28 2.59 -11.61
CA GLU A 360 32.53 1.25 -11.06
C GLU A 360 32.61 0.23 -12.20
N THR A 361 33.68 -0.56 -12.14
CA THR A 361 33.99 -1.58 -13.15
C THR A 361 33.76 -2.99 -12.60
N GLN A 362 33.83 -3.16 -11.28
CA GLN A 362 33.71 -4.46 -10.65
C GLN A 362 32.23 -4.83 -10.47
N LEU A 363 31.78 -5.84 -11.23
CA LEU A 363 30.40 -6.36 -11.15
C LEU A 363 30.04 -6.74 -9.71
N VAL A 364 30.97 -7.39 -8.98
CA VAL A 364 30.74 -7.86 -7.61
C VAL A 364 30.41 -6.70 -6.66
N LYS A 365 31.06 -5.54 -6.81
CA LYS A 365 30.75 -4.36 -5.99
C LYS A 365 29.39 -3.77 -6.30
N LEU A 366 28.96 -3.80 -7.58
CA LEU A 366 27.62 -3.37 -7.98
C LEU A 366 26.56 -4.31 -7.41
N CYS A 367 26.76 -5.62 -7.45
CA CYS A 367 25.87 -6.59 -6.80
C CYS A 367 25.76 -6.33 -5.29
N GLN A 368 26.90 -6.15 -4.61
CA GLN A 368 26.94 -5.83 -3.18
C GLN A 368 26.22 -4.51 -2.85
N LEU A 369 26.33 -3.50 -3.72
CA LEU A 369 25.60 -2.25 -3.57
C LEU A 369 24.10 -2.46 -3.72
N CYS A 370 23.64 -3.18 -4.76
CA CYS A 370 22.22 -3.49 -4.93
C CYS A 370 21.65 -4.25 -3.74
N ILE A 371 22.35 -5.29 -3.26
CA ILE A 371 21.97 -6.05 -2.06
C ILE A 371 21.87 -5.14 -0.85
N LEU A 372 22.88 -4.29 -0.62
CA LEU A 372 22.88 -3.34 0.50
C LEU A 372 21.68 -2.38 0.42
N LEU A 373 21.34 -1.88 -0.76
CA LEU A 373 20.22 -0.96 -0.95
C LEU A 373 18.87 -1.67 -0.75
N GLN A 374 18.70 -2.85 -1.33
CA GLN A 374 17.49 -3.66 -1.23
C GLN A 374 17.25 -4.15 0.20
N THR A 375 18.19 -4.88 0.80
CA THR A 375 17.99 -5.54 2.10
C THR A 375 17.91 -4.55 3.27
N ARG A 376 18.61 -3.42 3.22
CA ARG A 376 18.71 -2.50 4.37
C ARG A 376 17.72 -1.32 4.31
N TYR A 377 17.27 -0.93 3.12
CA TYR A 377 16.54 0.33 2.93
C TYR A 377 15.23 0.21 2.14
N LEU A 378 14.98 -0.91 1.46
CA LEU A 378 13.67 -1.22 0.92
C LEU A 378 13.01 -2.25 1.85
N MET A 379 11.80 -1.96 2.29
CA MET A 379 11.01 -2.91 3.09
C MET A 379 10.52 -4.03 2.16
N ASP A 380 10.34 -5.23 2.71
CA ASP A 380 9.78 -6.33 1.95
C ASP A 380 8.35 -5.94 1.52
N PRO A 381 7.96 -6.02 0.23
CA PRO A 381 6.59 -5.73 -0.19
C PRO A 381 5.52 -6.57 0.53
N GLU A 382 5.91 -7.65 1.22
CA GLU A 382 5.02 -8.44 2.10
C GLU A 382 4.75 -7.79 3.47
N GLU A 383 5.60 -6.85 3.94
CA GLU A 383 5.40 -6.06 5.17
C GLU A 383 4.62 -4.75 4.94
N GLU A 384 4.34 -4.37 3.68
CA GLU A 384 3.41 -3.29 3.35
C GLU A 384 1.97 -3.73 3.74
N GLY A 385 1.57 -3.42 4.97
CA GLY A 385 0.14 -3.32 5.27
C GLY A 385 -0.53 -2.36 4.28
N GLU A 386 -1.81 -2.56 3.98
CA GLU A 386 -2.61 -1.84 2.95
C GLU A 386 -2.54 -0.29 2.98
N TYR A 387 -1.94 0.31 4.02
CA TYR A 387 -1.71 1.74 4.13
C TYR A 387 -0.34 2.05 4.74
N PRO A 388 0.51 2.86 4.09
CA PRO A 388 1.75 3.36 4.68
C PRO A 388 1.45 4.07 6.00
N ASN A 389 2.14 3.69 7.08
CA ASN A 389 1.99 4.37 8.36
C ASN A 389 2.36 5.86 8.21
N PRO A 390 1.43 6.83 8.36
CA PRO A 390 1.71 8.24 8.16
C PRO A 390 2.65 8.83 9.25
N ASN A 391 2.96 8.04 10.27
CA ASN A 391 3.86 8.41 11.36
C ASN A 391 5.29 7.87 11.17
N GLN A 392 5.56 7.17 10.06
CA GLN A 392 6.87 6.61 9.75
C GLN A 392 7.46 7.26 8.50
N LEU A 393 8.76 7.51 8.53
CA LEU A 393 9.52 7.95 7.37
C LEU A 393 9.62 6.79 6.36
N ASP A 394 9.09 7.00 5.16
CA ASP A 394 9.36 6.10 4.04
C ASP A 394 10.69 6.50 3.36
N PHE A 395 11.78 5.93 3.87
CA PHE A 395 13.11 6.20 3.31
C PHE A 395 13.33 5.46 1.97
N SER A 396 12.46 4.52 1.61
CA SER A 396 12.62 3.72 0.39
C SER A 396 12.46 4.59 -0.85
N THR A 397 11.46 5.48 -0.88
CA THR A 397 11.21 6.45 -1.96
C THR A 397 12.42 7.36 -2.19
N LEU A 398 13.12 7.74 -1.11
CA LEU A 398 14.27 8.64 -1.17
C LEU A 398 15.55 7.97 -1.68
N ILE A 399 15.63 6.64 -1.71
CA ILE A 399 16.84 5.87 -2.12
C ILE A 399 16.62 5.10 -3.41
N GLN A 400 15.38 4.83 -3.79
CA GLN A 400 15.03 4.12 -5.02
C GLN A 400 15.79 4.64 -6.26
N PRO A 401 15.95 5.96 -6.50
CA PRO A 401 16.74 6.44 -7.63
C PRO A 401 18.21 5.98 -7.63
N ALA A 402 18.83 5.81 -6.45
CA ALA A 402 20.19 5.29 -6.35
C ALA A 402 20.26 3.80 -6.69
N LEU A 403 19.24 3.03 -6.30
CA LEU A 403 19.13 1.62 -6.65
C LEU A 403 18.95 1.44 -8.15
N GLU A 404 18.07 2.23 -8.79
CA GLU A 404 17.84 2.18 -10.23
C GLU A 404 19.11 2.51 -11.04
N ASP A 405 19.87 3.53 -10.64
CA ASP A 405 21.17 3.86 -11.24
C ASP A 405 22.18 2.69 -11.06
N ALA A 406 22.21 2.04 -9.89
CA ALA A 406 23.08 0.89 -9.62
C ALA A 406 22.69 -0.36 -10.43
N GLN A 407 21.40 -0.67 -10.52
CA GLN A 407 20.85 -1.77 -11.31
C GLN A 407 21.09 -1.57 -12.81
N THR A 408 20.84 -0.36 -13.32
CA THR A 408 21.13 0.00 -14.73
C THR A 408 22.61 -0.22 -15.05
N ARG A 409 23.50 0.21 -14.15
CA ARG A 409 24.94 0.00 -14.31
C ARG A 409 25.31 -1.49 -14.22
N LEU A 410 24.68 -2.25 -13.32
CA LEU A 410 24.88 -3.69 -13.18
C LEU A 410 24.53 -4.41 -14.47
N VAL A 411 23.37 -4.13 -15.06
CA VAL A 411 22.90 -4.67 -16.34
C VAL A 411 23.91 -4.37 -17.45
N PHE A 412 24.35 -3.12 -17.56
CA PHE A 412 25.34 -2.72 -18.56
C PHE A 412 26.67 -3.50 -18.42
N ARG A 413 27.14 -3.70 -17.20
CA ARG A 413 28.36 -4.48 -16.94
C ARG A 413 28.16 -5.98 -17.21
N ALA A 414 26.98 -6.52 -16.88
CA ALA A 414 26.62 -7.89 -17.19
C ALA A 414 26.60 -8.14 -18.71
N GLN A 415 26.01 -7.23 -19.49
CA GLN A 415 26.02 -7.29 -20.96
C GLN A 415 27.43 -7.16 -21.54
N ALA A 416 28.28 -6.30 -20.96
CA ALA A 416 29.67 -6.19 -21.39
C ALA A 416 30.45 -7.49 -21.15
N ILE A 417 30.26 -8.13 -19.98
CA ILE A 417 30.85 -9.43 -19.68
C ILE A 417 30.32 -10.51 -20.64
N LEU A 418 29.01 -10.55 -20.87
CA LEU A 418 28.39 -11.47 -21.85
C LEU A 418 29.05 -11.34 -23.24
N ARG A 419 29.17 -10.13 -23.76
CA ARG A 419 29.76 -9.87 -25.08
C ARG A 419 31.26 -10.22 -25.13
N ASP A 420 32.03 -9.79 -24.14
CA ASP A 420 33.49 -9.87 -24.22
C ASP A 420 34.01 -11.25 -23.77
N ASP A 421 33.34 -11.90 -22.82
CA ASP A 421 33.78 -13.16 -22.22
C ASP A 421 33.01 -14.42 -22.68
N ILE A 422 31.85 -14.29 -23.32
CA ILE A 422 31.06 -15.42 -23.83
C ILE A 422 30.94 -15.35 -25.35
N GLU A 423 30.39 -14.26 -25.90
CA GLU A 423 30.16 -14.12 -27.36
C GLU A 423 31.47 -14.06 -28.14
N LYS A 424 32.42 -13.22 -27.70
CA LYS A 424 33.73 -13.05 -28.36
C LYS A 424 34.81 -13.97 -27.81
N PHE A 425 34.43 -14.96 -27.00
CA PHE A 425 35.39 -15.87 -26.39
C PHE A 425 36.14 -16.68 -27.45
N LYS A 426 37.47 -16.61 -27.42
CA LYS A 426 38.34 -17.41 -28.29
C LYS A 426 38.94 -18.56 -27.48
N PRO A 427 38.61 -19.83 -27.80
CA PRO A 427 39.13 -20.97 -27.05
C PRO A 427 40.65 -21.07 -27.18
N LYS A 428 41.36 -21.23 -26.06
CA LYS A 428 42.79 -21.58 -26.09
C LYS A 428 42.96 -23.07 -26.40
N PRO A 429 44.12 -23.51 -26.90
CA PRO A 429 44.37 -24.94 -27.12
C PRO A 429 44.24 -25.77 -25.83
N GLU A 430 44.55 -25.19 -24.66
CA GLU A 430 44.35 -25.80 -23.33
C GLU A 430 42.86 -25.95 -22.96
N ASP A 431 42.00 -25.04 -23.45
CA ASP A 431 40.56 -25.06 -23.22
C ASP A 431 39.83 -26.03 -24.17
N LEU A 432 40.54 -26.74 -25.05
CA LEU A 432 39.95 -27.71 -26.00
C LEU A 432 40.41 -29.15 -25.74
N ASP A 433 41.28 -29.38 -24.75
CA ASP A 433 41.86 -30.70 -24.44
C ASP A 433 40.93 -31.57 -23.56
N TYR A 434 39.69 -31.76 -24.02
CA TYR A 434 38.67 -32.51 -23.30
C TYR A 434 38.80 -34.05 -23.30
N PRO A 435 39.61 -34.72 -24.15
CA PRO A 435 39.90 -36.14 -23.99
C PRO A 435 40.89 -36.42 -22.84
N ALA A 436 41.87 -35.54 -22.60
CA ALA A 436 42.88 -35.73 -21.55
C ALA A 436 42.45 -35.13 -20.20
N ARG A 437 41.73 -34.01 -20.22
CA ARG A 437 41.28 -33.31 -19.00
C ARG A 437 40.21 -34.08 -18.24
N ASN A 438 39.29 -34.76 -18.91
CA ASN A 438 38.33 -35.64 -18.25
C ASN A 438 39.00 -36.91 -17.66
N ARG A 439 39.95 -37.53 -18.39
CA ARG A 439 40.71 -38.70 -17.88
C ARG A 439 41.53 -38.39 -16.63
N ARG A 440 42.01 -37.15 -16.48
CA ARG A 440 42.74 -36.69 -15.29
C ARG A 440 41.82 -36.43 -14.08
N VAL A 441 40.55 -36.10 -14.32
CA VAL A 441 39.55 -35.91 -13.25
C VAL A 441 39.03 -37.26 -12.74
N SER A 442 38.96 -38.29 -13.59
CA SER A 442 38.54 -39.65 -13.21
C SER A 442 39.60 -40.48 -12.45
N LEU A 443 40.87 -40.05 -12.43
CA LEU A 443 41.94 -40.68 -11.67
C LEU A 443 42.24 -39.81 -10.44
N PRO A 444 41.79 -40.17 -9.21
CA PRO A 444 42.27 -39.47 -8.03
C PRO A 444 43.79 -39.62 -7.97
N ALA A 445 44.49 -38.50 -7.78
CA ALA A 445 45.94 -38.42 -7.73
C ALA A 445 46.50 -39.37 -6.66
N ALA A 446 46.93 -40.55 -7.08
CA ALA A 446 47.80 -41.41 -6.29
C ALA A 446 49.25 -40.86 -6.41
N ASP A 447 49.91 -40.82 -5.26
CA ASP A 447 51.33 -40.56 -5.03
C ASP A 447 51.84 -39.10 -4.98
N THR A 448 51.88 -38.57 -3.75
CA THR A 448 53.15 -38.04 -3.21
C THR A 448 53.19 -38.23 -1.68
N LYS A 449 53.90 -39.28 -1.22
CA LYS A 449 54.16 -39.54 0.20
C LYS A 449 55.21 -38.56 0.75
N GLY A 450 54.80 -37.75 1.73
CA GLY A 450 55.66 -37.05 2.70
C GLY A 450 54.93 -36.99 4.05
N PRO A 451 55.60 -37.19 5.20
CA PRO A 451 54.91 -37.54 6.44
C PRO A 451 54.33 -36.29 7.13
N ALA A 452 53.00 -36.26 7.28
CA ALA A 452 52.30 -35.29 8.12
C ALA A 452 51.99 -35.91 9.49
N THR A 453 52.50 -35.26 10.52
CA THR A 453 52.27 -35.57 11.93
C THR A 453 50.85 -35.20 12.36
N SER A 454 50.13 -36.21 12.85
CA SER A 454 49.14 -36.23 13.93
C SER A 454 48.30 -34.97 14.23
N GLY A 455 46.99 -35.14 14.05
CA GLY A 455 46.00 -34.74 15.06
C GLY A 455 44.88 -33.82 14.58
N ARG A 456 43.66 -34.35 14.41
CA ARG A 456 42.39 -33.87 15.01
C ARG A 456 41.15 -34.41 14.26
N LYS A 457 40.40 -35.27 14.96
CA LYS A 457 38.97 -35.65 14.84
C LYS A 457 38.32 -35.66 13.45
N GLN A 458 38.12 -36.87 12.92
CA GLN A 458 37.17 -37.19 11.85
C GLN A 458 35.74 -37.24 12.41
N SER A 459 34.84 -36.46 11.82
CA SER A 459 33.39 -36.72 11.82
C SER A 459 33.03 -37.30 10.46
N HIS A 460 32.35 -38.44 10.48
CA HIS A 460 31.79 -39.18 9.34
C HIS A 460 31.00 -38.26 8.40
N ILE A 461 31.28 -38.30 7.10
CA ILE A 461 30.42 -37.77 6.04
C ILE A 461 30.34 -38.86 4.96
N ASP A 462 29.12 -39.38 4.76
CA ASP A 462 28.75 -40.29 3.67
C ASP A 462 28.86 -39.59 2.30
N PRO A 463 29.15 -40.31 1.20
CA PRO A 463 29.28 -39.71 -0.12
C PRO A 463 27.91 -39.61 -0.78
N THR A 464 27.22 -38.49 -0.56
CA THR A 464 26.13 -38.05 -1.46
C THR A 464 26.52 -36.76 -2.15
N SER A 465 26.35 -36.77 -3.47
CA SER A 465 26.61 -35.69 -4.43
C SER A 465 26.28 -34.30 -3.90
N PRO A 466 27.21 -33.33 -3.88
CA PRO A 466 26.87 -31.97 -3.46
C PRO A 466 26.12 -31.27 -4.60
N LEU A 467 24.79 -31.21 -4.47
CA LEU A 467 24.04 -30.12 -5.09
C LEU A 467 24.48 -28.79 -4.43
N PRO A 468 24.59 -27.68 -5.18
CA PRO A 468 24.64 -26.37 -4.56
C PRO A 468 23.32 -26.14 -3.83
N ASN A 469 23.37 -25.77 -2.55
CA ASN A 469 22.19 -25.25 -1.86
C ASN A 469 21.61 -24.08 -2.68
N PRO A 470 20.28 -23.89 -2.68
CA PRO A 470 19.68 -22.66 -3.23
C PRO A 470 20.34 -21.46 -2.53
N PRO A 471 20.44 -20.30 -3.21
CA PRO A 471 21.09 -19.12 -2.63
C PRO A 471 20.24 -18.63 -1.44
N MET A 472 20.49 -19.20 -0.26
CA MET A 472 20.08 -18.59 0.99
C MET A 472 20.89 -17.31 1.14
N ILE A 473 20.18 -16.20 1.14
CA ILE A 473 20.66 -14.93 1.65
C ILE A 473 20.90 -15.17 3.14
N VAL A 474 22.15 -15.49 3.49
CA VAL A 474 22.55 -15.56 4.89
C VAL A 474 22.85 -14.13 5.32
N ASP A 475 22.03 -13.61 6.22
CA ASP A 475 22.35 -12.41 7.00
C ASP A 475 23.68 -12.65 7.73
N GLU A 476 24.77 -12.12 7.20
CA GLU A 476 26.02 -12.02 7.95
C GLU A 476 26.13 -10.62 8.57
N GLU A 477 26.08 -10.64 9.90
CA GLU A 477 26.25 -9.50 10.80
C GLU A 477 27.49 -8.69 10.44
N LEU A 478 27.24 -7.39 10.37
CA LEU A 478 28.17 -6.38 9.91
C LEU A 478 29.00 -5.86 11.08
N ASP A 479 30.16 -6.43 11.38
CA ASP A 479 31.24 -5.72 12.09
C ASP A 479 32.60 -6.44 12.09
N SER A 480 33.58 -5.90 11.34
CA SER A 480 35.02 -5.81 11.72
C SER A 480 35.85 -5.24 10.55
N PRO A 481 36.62 -4.15 10.74
CA PRO A 481 37.50 -3.59 9.73
C PRO A 481 38.93 -4.10 9.95
N GLY A 482 39.36 -5.10 9.18
CA GLY A 482 40.75 -5.53 9.24
C GLY A 482 41.04 -6.80 8.45
N GLU A 483 41.90 -6.65 7.44
CA GLU A 483 42.68 -7.71 6.79
C GLU A 483 41.96 -8.69 5.85
N LYS A 484 42.45 -8.64 4.59
CA LYS A 484 42.30 -9.62 3.51
C LYS A 484 40.87 -9.81 3.00
N GLY A 485 40.60 -9.24 1.81
CA GLY A 485 39.37 -9.45 1.05
C GLY A 485 38.96 -10.93 1.05
N PRO A 486 37.87 -11.30 1.73
CA PRO A 486 37.61 -12.69 1.99
C PRO A 486 36.82 -13.32 0.84
N ARG A 487 37.46 -14.33 0.23
CA ARG A 487 36.93 -15.71 0.22
C ARG A 487 35.78 -16.03 -0.74
N TRP A 488 35.93 -15.75 -2.04
CA TRP A 488 35.17 -16.45 -3.10
C TRP A 488 36.03 -16.98 -4.26
N ASP A 489 37.33 -16.68 -4.29
CA ASP A 489 38.26 -17.19 -5.32
C ASP A 489 38.72 -18.64 -5.08
N PHE A 490 38.53 -19.20 -3.89
CA PHE A 490 39.09 -20.50 -3.51
C PHE A 490 38.12 -21.69 -3.67
N ASP A 491 36.83 -21.54 -3.34
CA ASP A 491 35.86 -22.65 -3.41
C ASP A 491 35.32 -22.93 -4.82
N SER A 492 35.45 -21.96 -5.74
CA SER A 492 35.00 -22.13 -7.13
C SER A 492 35.94 -22.98 -8.00
N ARG A 493 37.21 -23.17 -7.61
CA ARG A 493 38.16 -23.90 -8.49
C ARG A 493 37.96 -25.40 -8.47
N SER A 494 37.58 -25.99 -7.33
CA SER A 494 37.32 -27.43 -7.19
C SER A 494 35.94 -27.84 -7.74
N VAL A 495 34.91 -27.00 -7.58
CA VAL A 495 33.54 -27.28 -8.08
C VAL A 495 33.43 -27.14 -9.61
N PHE A 496 34.20 -26.23 -10.21
CA PHE A 496 34.20 -26.01 -11.66
C PHE A 496 35.37 -26.72 -12.38
N GLU A 497 36.07 -27.63 -11.69
CA GLU A 497 37.13 -28.41 -12.29
C GLU A 497 36.54 -29.33 -13.38
N GLY A 498 36.99 -29.16 -14.62
CA GLY A 498 36.42 -29.86 -15.78
C GLY A 498 35.32 -29.12 -16.56
N TRP A 499 34.82 -27.96 -16.12
CA TRP A 499 33.81 -27.20 -16.89
C TRP A 499 34.43 -26.32 -17.97
N TYR A 500 33.72 -26.13 -19.08
CA TYR A 500 34.12 -25.20 -20.13
C TYR A 500 34.10 -23.73 -19.64
N PRO A 501 35.10 -22.89 -19.99
CA PRO A 501 35.23 -21.55 -19.41
C PRO A 501 34.00 -20.66 -19.61
N THR A 502 33.33 -20.70 -20.77
CA THR A 502 32.14 -19.88 -21.01
C THR A 502 30.94 -20.34 -20.20
N LEU A 503 30.77 -21.66 -20.00
CA LEU A 503 29.76 -22.23 -19.11
C LEU A 503 29.96 -21.77 -17.66
N ARG A 504 31.20 -21.83 -17.17
CA ARG A 504 31.52 -21.35 -15.82
C ARG A 504 31.18 -19.86 -15.64
N LYS A 505 31.53 -19.03 -16.62
CA LYS A 505 31.25 -17.60 -16.59
C LYS A 505 29.75 -17.29 -16.68
N ALA A 506 29.01 -18.05 -17.50
CA ALA A 506 27.57 -17.91 -17.64
C ALA A 506 26.82 -18.19 -16.32
N VAL A 507 27.11 -19.32 -15.68
CA VAL A 507 26.51 -19.70 -14.39
C VAL A 507 26.90 -18.71 -13.29
N TRP A 508 28.16 -18.29 -13.26
CA TRP A 508 28.62 -17.25 -12.34
C TRP A 508 27.85 -15.94 -12.55
N LEU A 509 27.65 -15.49 -13.79
CA LEU A 509 26.95 -14.25 -14.09
C LEU A 509 25.47 -14.33 -13.69
N LEU A 510 24.77 -15.41 -14.07
CA LEU A 510 23.37 -15.69 -13.70
C LEU A 510 23.18 -15.65 -12.18
N SER A 511 24.03 -16.37 -11.43
CA SER A 511 23.96 -16.42 -9.96
C SER A 511 24.13 -15.06 -9.29
N ARG A 512 24.84 -14.12 -9.94
CA ARG A 512 25.18 -12.82 -9.38
C ARG A 512 24.15 -11.75 -9.66
N ILE A 513 23.37 -11.88 -10.73
CA ILE A 513 22.33 -10.91 -11.09
C ILE A 513 20.92 -11.36 -10.64
N TYR A 514 20.76 -12.63 -10.28
CA TYR A 514 19.50 -13.19 -9.79
C TYR A 514 18.93 -12.39 -8.61
N ARG A 515 17.64 -12.04 -8.68
CA ARG A 515 16.88 -11.21 -7.71
C ARG A 515 17.40 -9.78 -7.46
N LEU A 516 18.46 -9.34 -8.14
CA LEU A 516 18.99 -7.98 -7.99
C LEU A 516 18.44 -6.99 -9.01
N VAL A 517 17.79 -7.47 -10.06
CA VAL A 517 17.23 -6.70 -11.16
C VAL A 517 15.75 -7.09 -11.32
N ASN A 518 14.95 -6.21 -11.93
CA ASN A 518 13.57 -6.52 -12.30
C ASN A 518 13.49 -7.87 -13.05
N SER A 519 12.47 -8.68 -12.74
CA SER A 519 12.27 -10.02 -13.32
C SER A 519 12.37 -10.01 -14.84
N THR A 520 11.68 -9.09 -15.51
CA THR A 520 11.66 -9.05 -16.98
C THR A 520 13.06 -8.83 -17.58
N VAL A 521 13.81 -7.90 -17.00
CA VAL A 521 15.19 -7.60 -17.43
C VAL A 521 16.13 -8.76 -17.08
N PHE A 522 15.91 -9.44 -15.95
CA PHE A 522 16.65 -10.64 -15.58
C PHE A 522 16.40 -11.77 -16.57
N ASP A 523 15.14 -12.07 -16.90
CA ASP A 523 14.77 -13.14 -17.80
C ASP A 523 15.34 -12.94 -19.21
N ASP A 524 15.29 -11.70 -19.72
CA ASP A 524 15.91 -11.32 -21.00
C ASP A 524 17.43 -11.54 -21.00
N LEU A 525 18.12 -11.07 -19.95
CA LEU A 525 19.56 -11.28 -19.80
C LEU A 525 19.90 -12.75 -19.64
N ALA A 526 19.11 -13.49 -18.86
CA ALA A 526 19.32 -14.90 -18.61
C ALA A 526 19.20 -15.70 -19.90
N HIS A 527 18.19 -15.40 -20.71
CA HIS A 527 18.04 -15.98 -22.05
C HIS A 527 19.26 -15.70 -22.92
N GLN A 528 19.69 -14.44 -23.03
CA GLN A 528 20.86 -14.08 -23.84
C GLN A 528 22.13 -14.80 -23.37
N ILE A 529 22.34 -14.91 -22.05
CA ILE A 529 23.47 -15.65 -21.47
C ILE A 529 23.43 -17.13 -21.86
N VAL A 530 22.28 -17.78 -21.73
CA VAL A 530 22.11 -19.20 -22.06
C VAL A 530 22.29 -19.45 -23.55
N HIS A 531 21.68 -18.61 -24.39
CA HIS A 531 21.78 -18.69 -25.85
C HIS A 531 23.23 -18.56 -26.33
N GLN A 532 23.94 -17.51 -25.91
CA GLN A 532 25.33 -17.28 -26.30
C GLN A 532 26.27 -18.36 -25.76
N THR A 533 26.00 -18.89 -24.56
CA THR A 533 26.76 -20.02 -24.01
C THR A 533 26.55 -21.28 -24.86
N THR A 534 25.33 -21.54 -25.31
CA THR A 534 25.01 -22.69 -26.18
C THR A 534 25.71 -22.59 -27.53
N ILE A 535 25.73 -21.40 -28.15
CA ILE A 535 26.49 -21.13 -29.38
C ILE A 535 27.99 -21.37 -29.15
N SER A 536 28.54 -20.83 -28.05
CA SER A 536 29.95 -21.00 -27.69
C SER A 536 30.34 -22.47 -27.51
N LEU A 537 29.49 -23.27 -26.84
CA LEU A 537 29.70 -24.71 -26.67
C LEU A 537 29.66 -25.46 -28.01
N HIS A 538 28.78 -25.08 -28.92
CA HIS A 538 28.72 -25.67 -30.26
C HIS A 538 29.94 -25.29 -31.13
N GLN A 539 30.44 -24.07 -31.00
CA GLN A 539 31.69 -23.66 -31.66
C GLN A 539 32.89 -24.43 -31.07
N ALA A 540 32.91 -24.67 -29.76
CA ALA A 540 33.94 -25.50 -29.14
C ALA A 540 33.86 -26.96 -29.61
N SER A 541 32.65 -27.55 -29.70
CA SER A 541 32.47 -28.93 -30.16
C SER A 541 32.95 -29.12 -31.60
N THR A 542 32.65 -28.19 -32.51
CA THR A 542 33.14 -28.25 -33.91
C THR A 542 34.67 -28.18 -33.99
N GLN A 543 35.31 -27.38 -33.14
CA GLN A 543 36.78 -27.33 -33.04
C GLN A 543 37.39 -28.60 -32.45
N ILE A 544 36.71 -29.24 -31.49
CA ILE A 544 37.12 -30.54 -30.93
C ILE A 544 36.96 -31.64 -31.98
N ALA A 545 35.87 -31.64 -32.75
CA ALA A 545 35.65 -32.62 -33.83
C ALA A 545 36.76 -32.57 -34.89
N ALA A 546 37.30 -31.39 -35.17
CA ALA A 546 38.42 -31.22 -36.11
C ALA A 546 39.78 -31.70 -35.56
N LYS A 547 39.96 -31.75 -34.23
CA LYS A 547 41.25 -32.09 -33.58
C LYS A 547 41.31 -33.51 -33.02
N SER A 548 40.19 -34.04 -32.54
CA SER A 548 40.10 -35.32 -31.84
C SER A 548 39.22 -36.29 -32.63
N SER A 549 38.02 -36.58 -32.14
CA SER A 549 37.05 -37.44 -32.81
C SER A 549 35.65 -36.80 -32.79
N PRO A 550 34.77 -37.12 -33.75
CA PRO A 550 33.40 -36.63 -33.75
C PRO A 550 32.60 -37.12 -32.54
N ALA A 551 32.89 -38.33 -32.03
CA ALA A 551 32.26 -38.88 -30.85
C ALA A 551 32.64 -38.11 -29.57
N ASP A 552 33.93 -37.75 -29.42
CA ASP A 552 34.39 -36.94 -28.28
C ASP A 552 33.79 -35.53 -28.30
N ALA A 553 33.57 -34.96 -29.49
CA ALA A 553 32.92 -33.65 -29.66
C ALA A 553 31.43 -33.68 -29.26
N GLN A 554 30.70 -34.72 -29.67
CA GLN A 554 29.30 -34.91 -29.29
C GLN A 554 29.15 -35.15 -27.78
N LEU A 555 30.02 -35.97 -27.18
CA LEU A 555 30.01 -36.23 -25.73
C LEU A 555 30.43 -35.02 -24.91
N PHE A 556 31.40 -34.23 -25.39
CA PHE A 556 31.71 -32.93 -24.81
C PHE A 556 30.46 -32.04 -24.77
N LEU A 557 29.74 -31.94 -25.88
CA LEU A 557 28.56 -31.09 -26.00
C LEU A 557 27.42 -31.60 -25.10
N ILE A 558 27.13 -32.91 -25.10
CA ILE A 558 26.11 -33.53 -24.23
C ILE A 558 26.43 -33.25 -22.75
N LYS A 559 27.67 -33.46 -22.31
CA LYS A 559 28.09 -33.21 -20.92
C LYS A 559 27.82 -31.75 -20.51
N HIS A 560 28.25 -30.79 -21.32
CA HIS A 560 28.17 -29.38 -20.96
C HIS A 560 26.77 -28.79 -21.09
N LEU A 561 25.94 -29.27 -22.03
CA LEU A 561 24.53 -28.88 -22.14
C LEU A 561 23.70 -29.45 -20.99
N LEU A 562 23.97 -30.68 -20.53
CA LEU A 562 23.32 -31.25 -19.35
C LEU A 562 23.65 -30.46 -18.08
N ILE A 563 24.93 -30.08 -17.91
CA ILE A 563 25.34 -29.22 -16.79
C ILE A 563 24.62 -27.86 -16.87
N LEU A 564 24.59 -27.22 -18.04
CA LEU A 564 23.89 -25.96 -18.25
C LEU A 564 22.39 -26.08 -17.90
N LYS A 565 21.74 -27.16 -18.35
CA LYS A 565 20.32 -27.44 -18.05
C LYS A 565 20.07 -27.53 -16.55
N GLN A 566 20.90 -28.31 -15.84
CA GLN A 566 20.77 -28.48 -14.40
C GLN A 566 20.93 -27.16 -13.64
N GLN A 567 21.84 -26.29 -14.08
CA GLN A 567 22.09 -25.00 -13.42
C GLN A 567 20.97 -23.98 -13.70
N ILE A 568 20.42 -23.94 -14.92
CA ILE A 568 19.32 -23.02 -15.30
C ILE A 568 18.04 -23.30 -14.50
N VAL A 569 17.75 -24.58 -14.21
CA VAL A 569 16.57 -24.98 -13.43
C VAL A 569 16.59 -24.35 -12.03
N ALA A 570 17.78 -24.12 -11.44
CA ALA A 570 17.92 -23.53 -10.11
C ALA A 570 17.62 -22.02 -10.04
N PHE A 571 17.47 -21.33 -11.18
CA PHE A 571 17.28 -19.87 -11.25
C PHE A 571 15.84 -19.45 -11.57
N ASP A 572 14.87 -20.38 -11.57
CA ASP A 572 13.44 -20.12 -11.84
C ASP A 572 13.17 -19.14 -12.99
N ILE A 573 13.93 -19.27 -14.09
CA ILE A 573 13.74 -18.42 -15.28
C ILE A 573 12.34 -18.72 -15.83
N GLU A 574 11.46 -17.72 -15.77
CA GLU A 574 10.06 -17.81 -16.15
C GLU A 574 9.90 -17.83 -17.68
N PHE A 575 8.78 -18.38 -18.14
CA PHE A 575 8.42 -18.41 -19.54
C PHE A 575 8.11 -16.99 -20.02
N VAL A 576 9.08 -16.34 -20.65
CA VAL A 576 8.84 -15.08 -21.38
C VAL A 576 8.07 -15.45 -22.65
N SER A 577 6.79 -15.06 -22.71
CA SER A 577 6.03 -15.08 -23.96
C SER A 577 6.82 -14.31 -25.02
N PRO A 578 6.82 -14.75 -26.28
CA PRO A 578 7.59 -14.10 -27.35
C PRO A 578 7.01 -12.71 -27.61
N GLU A 579 7.47 -11.71 -26.86
CA GLU A 579 7.29 -10.31 -27.19
C GLU A 579 8.45 -9.89 -28.08
N VAL A 580 8.11 -9.11 -29.11
CA VAL A 580 9.05 -8.55 -30.07
C VAL A 580 9.97 -7.60 -29.31
N SER A 581 11.16 -8.08 -28.92
CA SER A 581 12.16 -7.22 -28.29
C SER A 581 12.71 -6.26 -29.33
N PHE A 582 12.63 -4.97 -29.00
CA PHE A 582 13.18 -3.90 -29.81
C PHE A 582 14.64 -3.66 -29.42
N ASP A 583 15.55 -3.68 -30.41
CA ASP A 583 16.97 -3.41 -30.17
C ASP A 583 17.20 -1.92 -29.82
N PHE A 584 17.51 -1.65 -28.54
CA PHE A 584 17.80 -0.31 -28.02
C PHE A 584 19.28 0.10 -28.14
N SER A 585 20.15 -0.72 -28.76
CA SER A 585 21.58 -0.44 -28.90
C SER A 585 21.88 0.88 -29.65
N GLY A 586 20.94 1.37 -30.48
CA GLY A 586 21.02 2.67 -31.15
C GLY A 586 20.49 3.88 -30.36
N VAL A 587 19.76 3.64 -29.26
CA VAL A 587 18.99 4.68 -28.52
C VAL A 587 19.75 5.18 -27.28
N THR A 588 20.80 4.46 -26.87
CA THR A 588 21.60 4.80 -25.69
C THR A 588 22.31 6.14 -25.86
N ASN A 589 22.86 6.45 -27.05
CA ASN A 589 23.59 7.71 -27.26
C ASN A 589 22.68 8.94 -27.22
N THR A 590 21.44 8.84 -27.71
CA THR A 590 20.46 9.95 -27.69
C THR A 590 19.84 10.15 -26.31
N PHE A 591 19.70 9.08 -25.51
CA PHE A 591 19.27 9.16 -24.10
C PHE A 591 20.32 9.84 -23.20
N TRP A 592 21.61 9.56 -23.41
CA TRP A 592 22.70 10.22 -22.68
C TRP A 592 22.89 11.70 -23.10
N GLU A 593 22.75 12.03 -24.39
CA GLU A 593 22.81 13.43 -24.87
C GLU A 593 21.64 14.31 -24.37
N LEU A 594 20.44 13.74 -24.17
CA LEU A 594 19.30 14.46 -23.58
C LEU A 594 19.41 14.58 -22.04
N ARG A 595 20.05 13.60 -21.37
CA ARG A 595 20.33 13.61 -19.92
C ARG A 595 21.38 14.66 -19.55
N GLU A 596 22.41 14.87 -20.37
CA GLU A 596 23.41 15.94 -20.16
C GLU A 596 22.84 17.37 -20.30
N ARG A 597 21.71 17.54 -21.01
CA ARG A 597 21.06 18.84 -21.22
C ARG A 597 19.91 19.17 -20.26
N GLY A 598 19.59 18.30 -19.30
CA GLY A 598 18.65 18.59 -18.19
C GLY A 598 17.16 18.72 -18.58
N GLY A 599 16.72 18.13 -19.70
CA GLY A 599 15.38 18.33 -20.27
C GLY A 599 14.36 17.20 -20.05
N LEU A 600 14.66 16.20 -19.20
CA LEU A 600 13.87 14.97 -19.06
C LEU A 600 12.53 15.14 -18.30
N PHE A 601 12.34 16.24 -17.58
CA PHE A 601 11.15 16.46 -16.74
C PHE A 601 9.99 17.17 -17.45
N ASN A 602 9.99 17.28 -18.80
CA ASN A 602 8.90 17.90 -19.55
C ASN A 602 8.15 16.87 -20.44
N PRO A 603 6.87 16.56 -20.16
CA PRO A 603 6.12 15.51 -20.85
C PRO A 603 5.93 15.79 -22.36
N ARG A 604 6.05 17.05 -22.82
CA ARG A 604 6.01 17.40 -24.25
C ARG A 604 7.23 16.95 -25.04
N ASN A 605 8.39 16.82 -24.40
CA ASN A 605 9.62 16.33 -25.05
C ASN A 605 9.60 14.80 -25.21
N LEU A 606 8.92 14.09 -24.31
CA LEU A 606 8.66 12.64 -24.37
C LEU A 606 7.76 12.27 -25.57
N VAL A 607 6.74 13.09 -25.85
CA VAL A 607 5.85 12.88 -27.02
C VAL A 607 6.57 13.16 -28.34
N ARG A 608 7.55 14.08 -28.34
CA ARG A 608 8.40 14.34 -29.52
C ARG A 608 9.34 13.18 -29.85
N LEU A 609 9.72 12.36 -28.86
CA LEU A 609 10.53 11.13 -29.03
C LEU A 609 9.80 10.06 -29.85
N LEU A 610 8.46 10.06 -29.81
CA LEU A 610 7.61 9.11 -30.54
C LEU A 610 7.27 9.55 -31.97
N GLY A 611 7.46 10.84 -32.29
CA GLY A 611 6.99 11.45 -33.54
C GLY A 611 8.02 11.54 -34.67
N ASP A 612 9.31 11.29 -34.43
CA ASP A 612 10.37 11.55 -35.41
C ASP A 612 11.41 10.41 -35.48
N GLY A 613 11.12 9.39 -36.28
CA GLY A 613 12.09 8.92 -37.28
C GLY A 613 13.13 7.83 -36.97
N LEU A 614 12.99 6.98 -35.93
CA LEU A 614 13.91 5.84 -35.73
C LEU A 614 13.16 4.58 -35.24
N LEU A 615 12.73 3.74 -36.19
CA LEU A 615 12.09 2.45 -35.89
C LEU A 615 13.16 1.38 -35.52
N PRO A 616 13.03 0.71 -34.36
CA PRO A 616 13.88 -0.41 -33.96
C PRO A 616 13.72 -1.62 -34.89
N ARG A 617 14.83 -2.34 -35.12
CA ARG A 617 14.84 -3.55 -35.98
C ARG A 617 14.32 -4.76 -35.20
N VAL A 618 13.47 -5.54 -35.87
CA VAL A 618 12.88 -6.78 -35.38
C VAL A 618 13.90 -7.91 -35.51
N VAL A 619 14.22 -8.58 -34.40
CA VAL A 619 14.88 -9.90 -34.42
C VAL A 619 13.82 -10.94 -34.11
N GLU A 620 13.51 -11.80 -35.08
CA GLU A 620 12.50 -12.84 -34.95
C GLU A 620 12.99 -14.05 -34.15
N ASN A 621 12.08 -14.63 -33.36
CA ASN A 621 12.11 -15.93 -32.70
C ASN A 621 13.11 -16.11 -31.54
N MET A 622 12.75 -15.61 -30.35
CA MET A 622 13.33 -16.05 -29.09
C MET A 622 12.50 -17.20 -28.50
N LEU A 623 12.90 -18.44 -28.81
CA LEU A 623 12.41 -19.66 -28.15
C LEU A 623 12.91 -19.68 -26.69
N ASP A 624 12.06 -20.03 -25.72
CA ASP A 624 12.43 -20.27 -24.32
C ASP A 624 13.83 -20.92 -24.20
N ALA A 625 14.71 -20.33 -23.38
CA ALA A 625 16.08 -20.80 -23.19
C ALA A 625 16.13 -22.28 -22.78
N LYS A 626 15.12 -22.77 -22.04
CA LYS A 626 14.96 -24.19 -21.71
C LYS A 626 14.57 -25.02 -22.92
N ALA A 627 13.62 -24.55 -23.73
CA ALA A 627 13.18 -25.21 -24.95
C ALA A 627 14.27 -25.25 -26.03
N GLU A 628 15.04 -24.17 -26.19
CA GLU A 628 16.20 -24.13 -27.08
C GLU A 628 17.23 -25.18 -26.64
N LEU A 629 17.58 -25.18 -25.35
CA LEU A 629 18.56 -26.11 -24.80
C LEU A 629 18.13 -27.57 -24.98
N ASP A 630 16.85 -27.88 -24.71
CA ASP A 630 16.29 -29.22 -24.88
C ASP A 630 16.20 -29.65 -26.34
N GLY A 631 15.87 -28.72 -27.24
CA GLY A 631 15.92 -28.95 -28.68
C GLY A 631 17.32 -29.30 -29.16
N ARG A 632 18.33 -28.51 -28.75
CA ARG A 632 19.74 -28.75 -29.09
C ARG A 632 20.26 -30.05 -28.50
N LEU A 633 19.95 -30.33 -27.23
CA LEU A 633 20.36 -31.58 -26.58
C LEU A 633 19.78 -32.80 -27.30
N ARG A 634 18.49 -32.75 -27.70
CA ARG A 634 17.84 -33.83 -28.47
C ARG A 634 18.53 -34.06 -29.82
N THR A 635 18.88 -32.99 -30.54
CA THR A 635 19.61 -33.12 -31.81
C THR A 635 20.97 -33.78 -31.61
N VAL A 636 21.76 -33.35 -30.62
CA VAL A 636 23.11 -33.91 -30.38
C VAL A 636 23.03 -35.37 -29.92
N ILE A 637 22.03 -35.74 -29.11
CA ILE A 637 21.80 -37.14 -28.71
C ILE A 637 21.41 -37.97 -29.94
N SER A 638 20.55 -37.46 -30.82
CA SER A 638 20.18 -38.14 -32.08
C SER A 638 21.41 -38.35 -32.98
N ASP A 639 22.23 -37.31 -33.18
CA ASP A 639 23.44 -37.40 -34.00
C ASP A 639 24.48 -38.37 -33.41
N PHE A 640 24.61 -38.40 -32.08
CA PHE A 640 25.44 -39.37 -31.37
C PHE A 640 24.93 -40.79 -31.59
N THR A 641 23.64 -41.00 -31.37
CA THR A 641 22.97 -42.30 -31.54
C THR A 641 23.15 -42.81 -32.96
N ASN A 642 22.85 -41.97 -33.96
CA ASN A 642 23.00 -42.28 -35.37
C ASN A 642 24.46 -42.59 -35.75
N SER A 643 25.44 -41.90 -35.16
CA SER A 643 26.86 -42.14 -35.46
C SER A 643 27.35 -43.51 -34.98
N PHE A 644 26.84 -44.00 -33.84
CA PHE A 644 27.19 -45.30 -33.29
C PHE A 644 26.34 -46.42 -33.90
N SER A 645 25.04 -46.20 -34.08
CA SER A 645 24.16 -47.17 -34.74
C SER A 645 24.60 -47.40 -36.18
N ALA A 646 24.93 -46.35 -36.96
CA ALA A 646 25.45 -46.50 -38.32
C ALA A 646 26.79 -47.24 -38.38
N LYS A 647 27.70 -47.07 -37.41
CA LYS A 647 28.95 -47.85 -37.33
C LYS A 647 28.69 -49.32 -37.04
N MET A 648 27.72 -49.61 -36.17
CA MET A 648 27.33 -50.97 -35.81
C MET A 648 26.60 -51.67 -36.97
N THR A 649 25.82 -50.93 -37.76
CA THR A 649 25.00 -51.45 -38.87
C THR A 649 25.60 -51.22 -40.26
N THR A 650 26.81 -50.65 -40.37
CA THR A 650 27.55 -50.47 -41.65
C THR A 650 27.59 -51.74 -42.52
N PRO A 651 27.69 -52.97 -41.95
CA PRO A 651 27.72 -54.18 -42.76
C PRO A 651 26.37 -54.56 -43.39
N LEU A 652 25.25 -53.93 -43.00
CA LEU A 652 23.93 -54.19 -43.56
C LEU A 652 23.78 -53.57 -44.95
N PRO A 653 23.37 -54.35 -45.97
CA PRO A 653 23.17 -53.83 -47.33
C PRO A 653 21.87 -53.03 -47.42
N SER A 654 21.93 -51.88 -48.11
CA SER A 654 20.82 -50.93 -48.19
C SER A 654 19.75 -51.31 -49.22
N ASN A 655 20.02 -52.24 -50.15
CA ASN A 655 19.08 -52.67 -51.19
C ASN A 655 19.39 -54.09 -51.67
N GLU A 656 18.32 -54.87 -51.88
CA GLU A 656 18.22 -56.18 -52.54
C GLU A 656 19.49 -57.04 -52.57
N THR A 657 19.62 -57.94 -51.59
CA THR A 657 20.73 -58.90 -51.50
C THR A 657 20.24 -60.33 -51.38
N SER A 658 20.97 -61.24 -52.04
CA SER A 658 20.77 -62.68 -51.93
C SER A 658 20.90 -63.18 -50.48
N ALA A 659 20.18 -64.25 -50.11
CA ALA A 659 20.20 -64.83 -48.76
C ALA A 659 21.62 -65.13 -48.22
N SER A 660 22.58 -65.44 -49.08
CA SER A 660 24.00 -65.64 -48.72
C SER A 660 24.71 -64.34 -48.29
N GLN A 661 24.44 -63.24 -48.99
CA GLN A 661 25.01 -61.92 -48.68
C GLN A 661 24.36 -61.30 -47.44
N ALA A 662 23.06 -61.51 -47.24
CA ALA A 662 22.35 -61.12 -46.02
C ALA A 662 22.93 -61.81 -44.78
N ARG A 663 23.22 -63.12 -44.86
CA ARG A 663 23.87 -63.87 -43.76
C ARG A 663 25.24 -63.33 -43.39
N GLY A 664 26.11 -63.13 -44.39
CA GLY A 664 27.45 -62.59 -44.16
C GLY A 664 27.44 -61.13 -43.68
N ALA A 665 26.39 -60.38 -43.98
CA ALA A 665 26.17 -59.03 -43.45
C ALA A 665 25.72 -59.06 -41.98
N ILE A 666 24.81 -59.96 -41.60
CA ILE A 666 24.33 -60.10 -40.21
C ILE A 666 25.46 -60.57 -39.30
N GLU A 667 26.25 -61.57 -39.70
CA GLU A 667 27.38 -62.05 -38.88
C GLU A 667 28.42 -60.95 -38.64
N LYS A 668 28.70 -60.14 -39.67
CA LYS A 668 29.58 -58.96 -39.54
C LYS A 668 28.98 -57.85 -38.70
N THR A 669 27.66 -57.65 -38.77
CA THR A 669 26.91 -56.69 -37.94
C THR A 669 26.95 -57.13 -36.48
N CYS A 670 26.72 -58.42 -36.19
CA CYS A 670 26.81 -58.96 -34.83
C CYS A 670 28.23 -58.81 -34.26
N GLN A 671 29.27 -59.07 -35.06
CA GLN A 671 30.67 -58.84 -34.67
C GLN A 671 30.99 -57.35 -34.44
N ALA A 672 30.44 -56.46 -35.27
CA ALA A 672 30.60 -55.01 -35.11
C ALA A 672 29.93 -54.51 -33.82
N VAL A 673 28.68 -54.92 -33.56
CA VAL A 673 27.96 -54.61 -32.32
C VAL A 673 28.71 -55.13 -31.10
N GLN A 674 29.18 -56.38 -31.11
CA GLN A 674 29.89 -56.97 -29.98
C GLN A 674 31.24 -56.28 -29.68
N LYS A 675 31.86 -55.65 -30.69
CA LYS A 675 33.09 -54.88 -30.54
C LYS A 675 32.85 -53.44 -30.10
N GLU A 676 31.86 -52.77 -30.69
CA GLU A 676 31.60 -51.34 -30.48
C GLU A 676 30.85 -51.07 -29.15
N VAL A 677 30.07 -52.01 -28.63
CA VAL A 677 29.34 -51.85 -27.35
C VAL A 677 30.27 -51.64 -26.14
N PRO A 678 31.34 -52.43 -25.93
CA PRO A 678 32.33 -52.17 -24.88
C PRO A 678 33.06 -50.83 -25.05
N GLU A 679 33.37 -50.44 -26.29
CA GLU A 679 34.00 -49.15 -26.60
C GLU A 679 33.06 -47.99 -26.28
N LEU A 680 31.79 -48.06 -26.69
CA LEU A 680 30.74 -47.11 -26.36
C LEU A 680 30.63 -46.88 -24.85
N ARG A 681 30.54 -47.96 -24.07
CA ARG A 681 30.46 -47.90 -22.60
C ARG A 681 31.71 -47.26 -21.98
N LYS A 682 32.90 -47.59 -22.49
CA LYS A 682 34.16 -46.99 -22.04
C LYS A 682 34.22 -45.49 -22.31
N VAL A 683 33.86 -45.04 -23.51
CA VAL A 683 33.88 -43.62 -23.87
C VAL A 683 32.84 -42.84 -23.06
N LEU A 684 31.61 -43.36 -22.92
CA LEU A 684 30.56 -42.76 -22.09
C LEU A 684 31.00 -42.60 -20.63
N SER A 685 31.66 -43.62 -20.06
CA SER A 685 32.17 -43.59 -18.68
C SER A 685 33.25 -42.53 -18.42
N SER A 686 33.92 -42.04 -19.47
CA SER A 686 34.96 -41.02 -19.34
C SER A 686 34.45 -39.59 -19.39
N TYR A 687 33.22 -39.37 -19.87
CA TYR A 687 32.63 -38.04 -20.00
C TYR A 687 31.47 -37.79 -19.03
N ILE A 688 30.64 -38.82 -18.79
CA ILE A 688 29.41 -38.71 -18.01
C ILE A 688 29.53 -39.55 -16.74
N ASP A 689 29.44 -38.90 -15.58
CA ASP A 689 29.54 -39.56 -14.27
C ASP A 689 28.20 -40.20 -13.86
N ASP A 690 27.06 -39.63 -14.29
CA ASP A 690 25.73 -40.15 -13.97
C ASP A 690 25.42 -41.48 -14.66
N THR A 691 25.22 -42.53 -13.85
CA THR A 691 24.94 -43.89 -14.32
C THR A 691 23.60 -43.97 -15.08
N ARG A 692 22.59 -43.21 -14.66
CA ARG A 692 21.27 -43.24 -15.33
C ARG A 692 21.34 -42.65 -16.74
N THR A 693 22.02 -41.51 -16.90
CA THR A 693 22.22 -40.89 -18.21
C THR A 693 23.03 -41.80 -19.15
N ARG A 694 24.07 -42.48 -18.64
CA ARG A 694 24.84 -43.46 -19.44
C ARG A 694 23.96 -44.60 -19.94
N GLU A 695 23.18 -45.24 -19.06
CA GLU A 695 22.31 -46.36 -19.47
C GLU A 695 21.21 -45.90 -20.45
N THR A 696 20.70 -44.67 -20.30
CA THR A 696 19.70 -44.10 -21.22
C THR A 696 20.29 -43.89 -22.62
N LEU A 697 21.54 -43.42 -22.72
CA LEU A 697 22.22 -43.26 -24.01
C LEU A 697 22.57 -44.60 -24.65
N VAL A 698 22.96 -45.61 -23.86
CA VAL A 698 23.18 -46.98 -24.38
C VAL A 698 21.87 -47.60 -24.86
N ALA A 699 20.76 -47.39 -24.13
CA ALA A 699 19.43 -47.82 -24.55
C ALA A 699 19.01 -47.17 -25.87
N ALA A 700 19.23 -45.86 -26.04
CA ALA A 700 18.92 -45.16 -27.28
C ALA A 700 19.72 -45.72 -28.49
N VAL A 701 21.00 -46.06 -28.30
CA VAL A 701 21.81 -46.71 -29.34
C VAL A 701 21.29 -48.11 -29.66
N ARG A 702 20.94 -48.91 -28.65
CA ARG A 702 20.33 -50.23 -28.84
C ARG A 702 19.04 -50.12 -29.66
N ASP A 703 18.13 -49.27 -29.24
CA ASP A 703 16.81 -49.12 -29.89
C ASP A 703 16.97 -48.65 -31.34
N SER A 704 17.92 -47.76 -31.62
CA SER A 704 18.27 -47.35 -32.99
C SER A 704 18.86 -48.49 -33.82
N VAL A 705 19.71 -49.36 -33.24
CA VAL A 705 20.26 -50.53 -33.94
C VAL A 705 19.16 -51.56 -34.24
N ILE A 706 18.23 -51.79 -33.30
CA ILE A 706 17.07 -52.66 -33.52
C ILE A 706 16.20 -52.10 -34.65
N GLN A 707 15.89 -50.80 -34.62
CA GLN A 707 15.09 -50.15 -35.66
C GLN A 707 15.74 -50.24 -37.05
N LEU A 708 17.06 -50.01 -37.16
CA LEU A 708 17.77 -50.16 -38.43
C LEU A 708 17.80 -51.63 -38.92
N TYR A 709 17.76 -52.59 -38.00
CA TYR A 709 17.64 -54.00 -38.34
C TYR A 709 16.22 -54.37 -38.79
N GLU A 710 15.20 -53.82 -38.13
CA GLU A 710 13.79 -53.96 -38.52
C GLU A 710 13.56 -53.45 -39.94
N ASP A 711 14.05 -52.25 -40.25
CA ASP A 711 13.96 -51.66 -41.60
C ASP A 711 14.64 -52.55 -42.65
N PHE A 712 15.81 -53.10 -42.34
CA PHE A 712 16.50 -54.07 -43.19
C PHE A 712 15.71 -55.37 -43.36
N PHE A 713 15.14 -55.90 -42.27
CA PHE A 713 14.40 -57.16 -42.29
C PHE A 713 13.09 -57.03 -43.06
N GLU A 714 12.40 -55.89 -42.97
CA GLU A 714 11.21 -55.59 -43.77
C GLU A 714 11.54 -55.47 -45.27
N ALA A 715 12.66 -54.82 -45.61
CA ALA A 715 13.18 -54.76 -46.98
C ALA A 715 13.60 -56.15 -47.51
N TYR A 716 14.19 -56.99 -46.67
CA TYR A 716 14.55 -58.36 -47.01
C TYR A 716 13.31 -59.25 -47.22
N ALA A 717 12.32 -59.17 -46.31
CA ALA A 717 11.09 -59.93 -46.38
C ALA A 717 10.24 -59.54 -47.60
N SER A 718 10.16 -58.25 -47.92
CA SER A 718 9.49 -57.77 -49.14
C SER A 718 10.21 -58.22 -50.43
N ALA A 719 11.54 -58.29 -50.43
CA ALA A 719 12.32 -58.82 -51.55
C ALA A 719 12.13 -60.33 -51.74
N GLU A 720 12.13 -61.14 -50.68
CA GLU A 720 11.89 -62.59 -50.77
C GLU A 720 10.46 -62.94 -51.22
N THR A 721 9.44 -62.20 -50.76
CA THR A 721 8.05 -62.43 -51.20
C THR A 721 7.84 -62.16 -52.69
N SER A 722 8.71 -61.38 -53.35
CA SER A 722 8.71 -61.19 -54.80
C SER A 722 9.35 -62.35 -55.57
N SER A 723 10.19 -63.17 -54.91
CA SER A 723 11.08 -64.14 -55.56
C SER A 723 10.65 -65.61 -55.45
N ASP A 724 9.73 -66.04 -54.58
CA ASP A 724 9.31 -67.45 -54.57
C ASP A 724 7.86 -67.74 -54.16
N ARG A 725 7.28 -68.74 -54.84
CA ARG A 725 5.92 -69.27 -54.67
C ARG A 725 5.82 -70.09 -53.38
N MET A 726 4.85 -69.74 -52.53
CA MET A 726 4.05 -70.64 -51.70
C MET A 726 4.80 -71.68 -50.83
N ALA A 727 5.14 -71.33 -49.58
CA ALA A 727 5.12 -72.27 -48.45
C ALA A 727 5.06 -71.55 -47.10
N ARG A 728 3.91 -71.65 -46.40
CA ARG A 728 3.82 -71.40 -44.96
C ARG A 728 4.61 -72.48 -44.21
N LYS A 729 5.49 -72.11 -43.27
CA LYS A 729 5.86 -72.98 -42.15
C LYS A 729 6.06 -72.18 -40.86
N ALA A 730 5.66 -72.85 -39.78
CA ALA A 730 5.37 -72.33 -38.46
C ALA A 730 6.62 -71.95 -37.66
N ALA A 731 6.38 -71.06 -36.69
CA ALA A 731 7.22 -70.72 -35.55
C ALA A 731 8.04 -71.91 -35.03
N GLY A 732 9.36 -71.74 -35.05
CA GLY A 732 10.32 -72.71 -34.56
C GLY A 732 11.69 -72.08 -34.37
N LYS A 733 12.04 -71.87 -33.10
CA LYS A 733 13.36 -71.62 -32.52
C LYS A 733 14.52 -71.61 -33.54
N GLY A 734 15.03 -70.42 -33.83
CA GLY A 734 16.08 -70.15 -34.82
C GLY A 734 17.27 -71.11 -34.69
N ARG A 735 17.51 -71.85 -35.77
CA ARG A 735 18.77 -72.58 -36.00
C ARG A 735 19.80 -71.54 -36.44
N ALA A 736 21.05 -71.69 -36.04
CA ALA A 736 22.15 -70.73 -36.29
C ALA A 736 22.48 -70.45 -37.79
N ASP A 737 21.68 -70.95 -38.74
CA ASP A 737 21.90 -70.95 -40.18
C ASP A 737 20.84 -70.14 -40.98
N GLU A 738 19.87 -69.49 -40.31
CA GLU A 738 18.82 -68.67 -40.92
C GLU A 738 18.99 -67.17 -40.57
N VAL A 739 18.51 -66.28 -41.43
CA VAL A 739 18.44 -64.83 -41.14
C VAL A 739 17.56 -64.66 -39.91
N TRP A 740 18.07 -64.03 -38.85
CA TRP A 740 17.34 -63.91 -37.59
C TRP A 740 16.08 -63.07 -37.79
N ASP A 741 14.96 -63.52 -37.24
CA ASP A 741 13.78 -62.68 -37.13
C ASP A 741 14.03 -61.52 -36.16
N VAL A 742 13.20 -60.48 -36.26
CA VAL A 742 13.31 -59.27 -35.44
C VAL A 742 13.31 -59.61 -33.95
N GLU A 743 12.49 -60.58 -33.52
CA GLU A 743 12.43 -61.03 -32.12
C GLU A 743 13.74 -61.67 -31.65
N THR A 744 14.35 -62.58 -32.43
CA THR A 744 15.63 -63.21 -32.06
C THR A 744 16.77 -62.19 -32.06
N PHE A 745 16.79 -61.25 -33.00
CA PHE A 745 17.80 -60.19 -33.03
C PHE A 745 17.65 -59.22 -31.85
N THR A 746 16.40 -58.91 -31.47
CA THR A 746 16.10 -58.07 -30.30
C THR A 746 16.58 -58.73 -29.02
N GLU A 747 16.20 -59.98 -28.75
CA GLU A 747 16.65 -60.72 -27.56
C GLU A 747 18.18 -60.83 -27.49
N TRP A 748 18.85 -61.10 -28.62
CA TRP A 748 20.31 -61.12 -28.68
C TRP A 748 20.92 -59.75 -28.40
N SER A 749 20.38 -58.68 -29.00
CA SER A 749 20.88 -57.32 -28.80
C SER A 749 20.71 -56.85 -27.35
N GLU A 750 19.62 -57.21 -26.67
CA GLU A 750 19.42 -56.93 -25.25
C GLU A 750 20.49 -57.60 -24.38
N GLY A 751 20.85 -58.84 -24.70
CA GLY A 751 21.92 -59.59 -24.02
C GLY A 751 23.33 -59.05 -24.28
N VAL A 752 23.57 -58.35 -25.40
CA VAL A 752 24.88 -57.76 -25.72
C VAL A 752 25.02 -56.35 -25.16
N PHE A 753 23.97 -55.52 -25.26
CA PHE A 753 23.97 -54.16 -24.73
C PHE A 753 23.86 -54.12 -23.21
N CYS A 754 23.26 -55.13 -22.55
CA CYS A 754 23.15 -55.26 -21.09
C CYS A 754 22.62 -54.01 -20.38
N VAL A 755 21.63 -53.34 -20.98
CA VAL A 755 21.05 -52.10 -20.45
C VAL A 755 20.41 -52.38 -19.09
N GLY A 756 20.84 -51.66 -18.04
CA GLY A 756 20.25 -51.75 -16.69
C GLY A 756 20.77 -52.87 -15.77
N ILE A 757 21.60 -53.80 -16.27
CA ILE A 757 22.11 -54.94 -15.46
C ILE A 757 23.41 -54.57 -14.72
N SER A 758 24.22 -53.66 -15.26
CA SER A 758 25.47 -53.23 -14.61
C SER A 758 25.28 -52.39 -13.33
N GLY A 759 24.08 -51.84 -13.08
CA GLY A 759 23.78 -51.09 -11.86
C GLY A 759 23.59 -51.96 -10.61
N LEU A 760 23.29 -53.25 -10.78
CA LEU A 760 23.03 -54.19 -9.68
C LEU A 760 24.26 -54.99 -9.25
N ARG A 761 25.28 -55.10 -10.11
CA ARG A 761 26.45 -55.96 -9.84
C ARG A 761 27.62 -55.24 -9.15
N GLY A 762 27.56 -53.91 -9.00
CA GLY A 762 28.60 -53.09 -8.37
C GLY A 762 28.53 -53.01 -6.84
N SER A 763 27.59 -53.68 -6.19
CA SER A 763 27.37 -53.59 -4.73
C SER A 763 27.66 -54.88 -3.95
N GLU A 764 28.16 -55.94 -4.58
CA GLU A 764 28.33 -57.26 -3.92
C GLU A 764 29.77 -57.84 -3.96
N GLU A 765 30.77 -57.15 -4.52
CA GLU A 765 32.15 -57.67 -4.62
C GLU A 765 33.15 -57.09 -3.60
N ASP A 766 32.69 -56.59 -2.44
CA ASP A 766 33.57 -56.10 -1.35
C ASP A 766 33.34 -56.85 -0.01
N VAL A 767 33.25 -58.18 -0.03
CA VAL A 767 33.41 -59.00 1.20
C VAL A 767 34.16 -60.29 0.88
N GLU A 768 35.50 -60.24 0.93
CA GLU A 768 36.35 -61.37 1.30
C GLU A 768 37.79 -60.87 1.52
N ASP A 769 38.17 -60.57 2.78
CA ASP A 769 39.39 -61.09 3.42
C ASP A 769 39.61 -60.47 4.80
N SER A 770 39.37 -61.24 5.87
CA SER A 770 40.09 -61.06 7.14
C SER A 770 40.24 -62.40 7.83
N ASP A 771 41.32 -63.09 7.48
CA ASP A 771 41.95 -64.10 8.33
C ASP A 771 42.22 -63.50 9.71
N ASP A 772 41.62 -64.07 10.76
CA ASP A 772 42.24 -64.07 12.09
C ASP A 772 42.01 -65.43 12.76
N ALA A 773 43.05 -66.24 12.70
CA ALA A 773 43.16 -67.49 13.43
C ALA A 773 43.39 -67.19 14.92
N ARG A 774 42.60 -67.81 15.81
CA ARG A 774 43.10 -68.68 16.91
C ARG A 774 41.98 -69.26 17.79
N SER A 775 41.89 -70.59 17.67
CA SER A 775 42.06 -71.57 18.77
C SER A 775 40.96 -71.75 19.83
N ALA A 776 40.42 -72.98 19.79
CA ALA A 776 40.17 -73.89 20.90
C ALA A 776 38.91 -73.72 21.77
N GLY A 777 37.94 -74.63 21.55
CA GLY A 777 37.79 -75.77 22.47
C GLY A 777 36.48 -75.88 23.27
N SER A 778 35.80 -77.02 23.06
CA SER A 778 34.81 -77.68 23.95
C SER A 778 33.45 -76.96 24.06
N VAL A 779 32.29 -77.58 23.80
CA VAL A 779 31.77 -78.94 24.07
C VAL A 779 30.89 -79.39 22.90
#